data_AF-A0A5N5FDD8-F1
#
_entry.id   AF-A0A5N5FDD8-F1
#
_cell.length_a   1.000
_cell.length_b   1.000
_cell.length_c   1.000
_cell.angle_alpha   90.00
_cell.angle_beta   90.00
_cell.angle_gamma   90.00
#
_symmetry.space_group_name_H-M   'P 1'
#
loop_
_entity.id
_entity.type
_entity.pdbx_description
1 polymer ?
#
loop_
_entity_poly.entity_id
_entity_poly.type
_entity_poly.pdbx_seq_one_letter_code
_entity_poly.pdbx_strand_id
1 'polypeptide(L)'
;MALPTSFIEVHPCSHFPIQNLPYGVFKPQPGSSARPGVAIGDYVLDLSEIAAAGLFNGPILVNSDCFHQPDLNKFLALGRPAWKEARATIQKLLSSTEPTLRDNESLRQKSLIPLSKVEMVLPITIGDYTDFFSSMHHAKNCGTIFRGPQNPIPPNWFHLPIAYHGRASSVVISGTDIIRPRGQAAPTGNSPPPFGPSLKLDFELEMAAIVGPGNELGKPVDVNEAADHIFGLVLMNDWSARDIQAWEYVPLGPFLGKSFGTTISPWIVTLEALEPFLCDAPKQDPHPLPYLAEKISQNYDISLEVQIKPAGQDESHVVTKSNFNNLYWTLTQQVAHHTINGCNLRPGDLLGTGTISGPEPDSLGCLLELTWNGQKQLSLNGTPRKFLEDGDEVIISGFSKVTVDTRKWLQRWLWDLLRKDCSLTSLKAFFLAFNRRLSFSSSASTTVTYTLHDDQPALPATTEIPIQTSDTPIPITFHLPQSTAATKIQSAYRAHLIRTHFKTIAAVHSEANQYQRRIQRQETVDAIRTSEREKLRMNESLMRLLLKLDSVPGVDPAVREARRKVSRRIVGLQEIVDAIVSEDVDDFWGGRDGGFGRNWDDILAEMEEEVCRDRGGEEMERNIQALLFFLRTLIYHNMQLHLQRDMHLLQSESFGVPQSQFLMQLALELPPHKHRAIQRRTGVHSGQPNFI
;
A
#
# COMPACT_ATOMS: atom_id res chain seq x y z
N MET A 1 38.81 -4.24 -19.44
CA MET A 1 38.79 -3.14 -20.43
C MET A 1 38.94 -1.83 -19.68
N ALA A 2 39.61 -0.83 -20.25
CA ALA A 2 39.59 0.51 -19.68
C ALA A 2 38.15 1.03 -19.67
N LEU A 3 37.78 1.79 -18.63
CA LEU A 3 36.47 2.43 -18.60
C LEU A 3 36.33 3.38 -19.81
N PRO A 4 35.17 3.40 -20.50
CA PRO A 4 34.97 4.32 -21.62
C PRO A 4 35.15 5.76 -21.15
N THR A 5 35.81 6.58 -21.97
CA THR A 5 36.02 8.02 -21.73
C THR A 5 35.33 8.81 -22.83
N SER A 6 34.76 9.97 -22.48
CA SER A 6 34.12 10.85 -23.45
C SER A 6 35.07 11.92 -23.98
N PHE A 7 34.82 12.45 -25.18
CA PHE A 7 35.44 13.71 -25.61
C PHE A 7 34.82 14.94 -24.92
N ILE A 8 33.63 14.79 -24.34
CA ILE A 8 33.02 15.78 -23.47
C ILE A 8 33.69 15.66 -22.10
N GLU A 9 34.21 16.76 -21.59
CA GLU A 9 34.76 16.80 -20.24
C GLU A 9 33.62 16.66 -19.22
N VAL A 10 33.74 15.69 -18.32
CA VAL A 10 32.74 15.42 -17.30
C VAL A 10 33.40 15.51 -15.93
N HIS A 11 32.85 16.36 -15.07
CA HIS A 11 33.33 16.49 -13.69
C HIS A 11 33.18 15.14 -12.94
N PRO A 12 34.17 14.71 -12.13
CA PRO A 12 34.12 13.40 -11.44
C PRO A 12 32.91 13.18 -10.52
N CYS A 13 32.33 14.27 -10.01
CA CYS A 13 31.11 14.23 -9.18
C CYS A 13 29.81 14.42 -9.98
N SER A 14 29.88 14.54 -11.32
CA SER A 14 28.67 14.64 -12.15
C SER A 14 27.86 13.35 -12.06
N HIS A 15 26.54 13.47 -12.01
CA HIS A 15 25.62 12.33 -12.12
C HIS A 15 25.57 11.75 -13.54
N PHE A 16 26.13 12.44 -14.55
CA PHE A 16 25.99 12.08 -15.96
C PHE A 16 27.33 11.74 -16.62
N PRO A 17 28.11 10.77 -16.11
CA PRO A 17 29.26 10.28 -16.83
C PRO A 17 28.82 9.41 -18.03
N ILE A 18 29.75 9.11 -18.95
CA ILE A 18 29.48 8.27 -20.13
C ILE A 18 29.00 6.84 -19.79
N GLN A 19 29.18 6.41 -18.53
CA GLN A 19 28.64 5.15 -18.01
C GLN A 19 27.15 5.23 -17.67
N ASN A 20 26.60 6.41 -17.38
CA ASN A 20 25.19 6.56 -17.06
C ASN A 20 24.35 6.66 -18.34
N LEU A 21 24.44 7.79 -19.05
CA LEU A 21 23.66 8.10 -20.26
C LEU A 21 22.15 7.87 -20.07
N PRO A 22 21.51 8.57 -19.12
CA PRO A 22 20.08 8.42 -18.88
C PRO A 22 19.27 9.13 -19.96
N TYR A 23 18.05 8.64 -20.20
CA TYR A 23 17.15 9.18 -21.22
C TYR A 23 16.14 10.12 -20.59
N GLY A 24 15.84 11.22 -21.27
CA GLY A 24 14.85 12.20 -20.84
C GLY A 24 14.21 12.88 -22.04
N VAL A 25 13.28 13.79 -21.76
CA VAL A 25 12.61 14.58 -22.80
C VAL A 25 12.75 16.04 -22.42
N PHE A 26 13.11 16.86 -23.40
CA PHE A 26 13.39 18.27 -23.18
C PHE A 26 12.87 19.13 -24.34
N LYS A 27 12.71 20.42 -24.07
CA LYS A 27 12.53 21.45 -25.08
C LYS A 27 13.81 22.28 -25.13
N PRO A 28 14.48 22.40 -26.30
CA PRO A 28 15.69 23.22 -26.42
C PRO A 28 15.48 24.71 -26.14
N GLN A 29 14.27 25.19 -26.38
CA GLN A 29 13.86 26.57 -26.15
C GLN A 29 12.41 26.61 -25.64
N PRO A 30 12.02 27.63 -24.85
CA PRO A 30 10.63 27.83 -24.47
C PRO A 30 9.69 27.82 -25.69
N GLY A 31 8.63 27.01 -25.62
CA GLY A 31 7.65 26.88 -26.71
C GLY A 31 8.05 25.98 -27.89
N SER A 32 9.29 25.47 -27.92
CA SER A 32 9.69 24.45 -28.91
C SER A 32 9.04 23.09 -28.64
N SER A 33 9.03 22.22 -29.67
CA SER A 33 8.57 20.83 -29.54
C SER A 33 9.47 20.02 -28.61
N ALA A 34 8.86 19.29 -27.68
CA ALA A 34 9.55 18.32 -26.85
C ALA A 34 10.17 17.19 -27.69
N ARG A 35 11.34 16.68 -27.26
CA ARG A 35 12.03 15.59 -27.94
C ARG A 35 12.98 14.81 -27.01
N PRO A 36 13.27 13.53 -27.31
CA PRO A 36 14.20 12.70 -26.56
C PRO A 36 15.64 13.22 -26.56
N GLY A 37 16.26 13.14 -25.40
CA GLY A 37 17.66 13.47 -25.18
C GLY A 37 18.35 12.50 -24.23
N VAL A 38 19.69 12.56 -24.21
CA VAL A 38 20.51 11.84 -23.24
C VAL A 38 21.45 12.80 -22.52
N ALA A 39 21.50 12.73 -21.19
CA ALA A 39 22.40 13.57 -20.40
C ALA A 39 23.86 13.07 -20.45
N ILE A 40 24.80 14.01 -20.61
CA ILE A 40 26.25 13.76 -20.56
C ILE A 40 26.97 15.02 -20.03
N GLY A 41 27.60 14.91 -18.86
CA GLY A 41 28.15 16.06 -18.15
C GLY A 41 27.09 17.15 -17.95
N ASP A 42 27.40 18.36 -18.40
CA ASP A 42 26.49 19.51 -18.33
C ASP A 42 25.67 19.72 -19.61
N TYR A 43 25.56 18.69 -20.46
CA TYR A 43 24.87 18.75 -21.75
C TYR A 43 23.78 17.71 -21.87
N VAL A 44 22.83 18.00 -22.76
CA VAL A 44 21.91 17.03 -23.36
C VAL A 44 22.35 16.78 -24.79
N LEU A 45 22.51 15.50 -25.15
CA LEU A 45 22.61 15.05 -26.53
C LEU A 45 21.19 14.91 -27.10
N ASP A 46 20.85 15.76 -28.07
CA ASP A 46 19.57 15.73 -28.81
C ASP A 46 19.52 14.51 -29.73
N LEU A 47 18.71 13.52 -29.39
CA LEU A 47 18.63 12.27 -30.16
C LEU A 47 17.93 12.45 -31.50
N SER A 48 17.10 13.49 -31.64
CA SER A 48 16.42 13.80 -32.91
C SER A 48 17.42 14.31 -33.95
N GLU A 49 18.36 15.16 -33.55
CA GLU A 49 19.43 15.66 -34.43
C GLU A 49 20.40 14.52 -34.83
N ILE A 50 20.70 13.61 -33.90
CA ILE A 50 21.53 12.43 -34.19
C ILE A 50 20.82 11.45 -35.14
N ALA A 51 19.51 11.26 -34.99
CA ALA A 51 18.70 10.47 -35.89
C ALA A 51 18.59 11.11 -37.29
N ALA A 52 18.34 12.42 -37.37
CA ALA A 52 18.27 13.17 -38.61
C ALA A 52 19.61 13.17 -39.39
N ALA A 53 20.74 13.11 -38.67
CA ALA A 53 22.07 12.93 -39.26
C ALA A 53 22.35 11.50 -39.75
N GLY A 54 21.42 10.55 -39.57
CA GLY A 54 21.56 9.16 -40.02
C GLY A 54 22.55 8.34 -39.21
N LEU A 55 22.86 8.76 -37.97
CA LEU A 55 23.87 8.10 -37.13
C LEU A 55 23.33 6.89 -36.36
N PHE A 56 22.01 6.77 -36.22
CA PHE A 56 21.36 5.53 -35.82
C PHE A 56 21.14 4.65 -37.06
N ASN A 57 22.19 3.96 -37.50
CA ASN A 57 22.19 3.15 -38.72
C ASN A 57 22.22 1.63 -38.46
N GLY A 58 21.91 1.22 -37.22
CA GLY A 58 21.79 -0.18 -36.85
C GLY A 58 20.50 -0.82 -37.36
N PRO A 59 20.40 -2.16 -37.29
CA PRO A 59 19.31 -2.91 -37.91
C PRO A 59 17.92 -2.56 -37.38
N ILE A 60 17.80 -2.09 -36.13
CA ILE A 60 16.50 -1.80 -35.50
C ILE A 60 16.15 -0.32 -35.64
N LEU A 61 17.08 0.60 -35.38
CA LEU A 61 16.78 2.02 -35.27
C LEU A 61 16.80 2.76 -36.61
N VAL A 62 17.44 2.23 -37.66
CA VAL A 62 17.62 2.91 -38.95
C VAL A 62 16.31 3.36 -39.62
N ASN A 63 15.22 2.63 -39.41
CA ASN A 63 13.89 2.94 -39.96
C ASN A 63 12.89 3.39 -38.89
N SER A 64 13.37 3.73 -37.70
CA SER A 64 12.54 4.18 -36.58
C SER A 64 12.54 5.71 -36.47
N ASP A 65 11.37 6.27 -36.25
CA ASP A 65 11.14 7.68 -35.93
C ASP A 65 10.98 7.90 -34.40
N CYS A 66 11.37 6.93 -33.57
CA CYS A 66 11.16 6.99 -32.12
C CYS A 66 11.82 8.19 -31.45
N PHE A 67 12.93 8.70 -31.99
CA PHE A 67 13.62 9.89 -31.48
C PHE A 67 13.08 11.22 -32.04
N HIS A 68 12.07 11.18 -32.92
CA HIS A 68 11.33 12.34 -33.40
C HIS A 68 9.96 12.49 -32.69
N GLN A 69 9.65 11.61 -31.72
CA GLN A 69 8.42 11.67 -30.93
C GLN A 69 8.52 12.71 -29.81
N PRO A 70 7.40 13.20 -29.26
CA PRO A 70 7.42 14.12 -28.13
C PRO A 70 7.72 13.46 -26.79
N ASP A 71 7.70 12.13 -26.70
CA ASP A 71 7.97 11.33 -25.51
C ASP A 71 8.81 10.09 -25.85
N LEU A 72 9.21 9.31 -24.83
CA LEU A 72 9.99 8.09 -25.02
C LEU A 72 9.14 6.86 -25.33
N ASN A 73 7.81 6.90 -25.24
CA ASN A 73 6.96 5.70 -25.23
C ASN A 73 7.17 4.82 -26.47
N LYS A 74 7.35 5.41 -27.67
CA LYS A 74 7.64 4.66 -28.89
C LYS A 74 8.99 3.93 -28.82
N PHE A 75 10.01 4.56 -28.25
CA PHE A 75 11.32 3.94 -28.03
C PHE A 75 11.26 2.83 -26.97
N LEU A 76 10.50 3.04 -25.88
CA LEU A 76 10.25 2.03 -24.85
C LEU A 76 9.57 0.78 -25.43
N ALA A 77 8.62 0.95 -26.35
CA ALA A 77 7.92 -0.15 -26.99
C ALA A 77 8.80 -1.07 -27.84
N LEU A 78 9.97 -0.60 -28.31
CA LEU A 78 10.89 -1.39 -29.15
C LEU A 78 11.65 -2.47 -28.37
N GLY A 79 11.73 -2.34 -27.04
CA GLY A 79 12.34 -3.32 -26.16
C GLY A 79 13.87 -3.35 -26.15
N ARG A 80 14.40 -4.25 -25.32
CA ARG A 80 15.82 -4.32 -24.95
C ARG A 80 16.81 -4.36 -26.12
N PRO A 81 16.56 -5.06 -27.25
CA PRO A 81 17.48 -5.02 -28.39
C PRO A 81 17.69 -3.61 -28.95
N ALA A 82 16.62 -2.82 -29.09
CA ALA A 82 16.68 -1.44 -29.57
C ALA A 82 17.41 -0.52 -28.58
N TRP A 83 17.18 -0.73 -27.27
CA TRP A 83 17.82 0.06 -26.23
C TRP A 83 19.34 -0.16 -26.20
N LYS A 84 19.77 -1.42 -26.34
CA LYS A 84 21.19 -1.78 -26.45
C LYS A 84 21.84 -1.18 -27.68
N GLU A 85 21.15 -1.23 -28.83
CA GLU A 85 21.61 -0.60 -30.08
C GLU A 85 21.79 0.91 -29.92
N ALA A 86 20.79 1.59 -29.32
CA ALA A 86 20.86 3.02 -29.05
C ALA A 86 22.03 3.36 -28.12
N ARG A 87 22.14 2.66 -26.99
CA ARG A 87 23.19 2.89 -26.00
C ARG A 87 24.58 2.67 -26.57
N ALA A 88 24.79 1.59 -27.33
CA ALA A 88 26.07 1.31 -27.98
C ALA A 88 26.44 2.40 -29.00
N THR A 89 25.46 2.84 -29.81
CA THR A 89 25.65 3.94 -30.77
C THR A 89 26.02 5.24 -30.04
N ILE A 90 25.29 5.61 -28.98
CA ILE A 90 25.52 6.84 -28.22
C ILE A 90 26.90 6.80 -27.53
N GLN A 91 27.25 5.67 -26.88
CA GLN A 91 28.57 5.50 -26.26
C GLN A 91 29.70 5.60 -27.28
N LYS A 92 29.52 5.01 -28.46
CA LYS A 92 30.48 5.14 -29.56
C LYS A 92 30.62 6.60 -29.96
N LEU A 93 29.53 7.29 -30.28
CA LEU A 93 29.55 8.69 -30.73
C LEU A 93 30.17 9.64 -29.70
N LEU A 94 29.92 9.40 -28.41
CA LEU A 94 30.46 10.21 -27.31
C LEU A 94 31.89 9.83 -26.91
N SER A 95 32.45 8.74 -27.43
CA SER A 95 33.79 8.26 -27.07
C SER A 95 34.87 9.28 -27.45
N SER A 96 35.89 9.41 -26.60
CA SER A 96 37.07 10.25 -26.87
C SER A 96 37.80 9.88 -28.17
N THR A 97 37.65 8.63 -28.62
CA THR A 97 38.34 8.09 -29.81
C THR A 97 37.49 8.12 -31.09
N GLU A 98 36.22 8.50 -31.02
CA GLU A 98 35.30 8.47 -32.17
C GLU A 98 35.19 9.85 -32.83
N PRO A 99 35.69 10.04 -34.07
CA PRO A 99 35.66 11.34 -34.74
C PRO A 99 34.27 11.75 -35.25
N THR A 100 33.35 10.81 -35.50
CA THR A 100 32.10 11.06 -36.24
C THR A 100 31.30 12.24 -35.68
N LEU A 101 31.09 12.29 -34.36
CA LEU A 101 30.48 13.44 -33.69
C LEU A 101 31.53 14.43 -33.19
N ARG A 102 32.63 13.94 -32.57
CA ARG A 102 33.67 14.78 -31.96
C ARG A 102 34.22 15.86 -32.89
N ASP A 103 34.50 15.51 -34.14
CA ASP A 103 35.16 16.38 -35.12
C ASP A 103 34.15 17.08 -36.06
N ASN A 104 32.86 16.76 -35.95
CA ASN A 104 31.79 17.41 -36.69
C ASN A 104 31.22 18.60 -35.89
N GLU A 105 31.91 19.74 -35.99
CA GLU A 105 31.54 20.96 -35.25
C GLU A 105 30.09 21.40 -35.52
N SER A 106 29.64 21.35 -36.78
CA SER A 106 28.28 21.77 -37.14
C SER A 106 27.21 20.91 -36.47
N LEU A 107 27.37 19.59 -36.47
CA LEU A 107 26.44 18.69 -35.80
C LEU A 107 26.50 18.85 -34.28
N ARG A 108 27.71 18.95 -33.70
CA ARG A 108 27.87 19.16 -32.26
C ARG A 108 27.15 20.39 -31.75
N GLN A 109 27.29 21.52 -32.43
CA GLN A 109 26.63 22.76 -32.02
C GLN A 109 25.10 22.67 -32.05
N LYS A 110 24.54 21.78 -32.89
CA LYS A 110 23.10 21.51 -32.95
C LYS A 110 22.65 20.48 -31.92
N SER A 111 23.43 19.41 -31.76
CA SER A 111 23.03 18.22 -31.00
C SER A 111 23.47 18.22 -29.54
N LEU A 112 24.43 19.07 -29.12
CA LEU A 112 24.86 19.17 -27.73
C LEU A 112 24.41 20.51 -27.14
N ILE A 113 23.40 20.46 -26.28
CA ILE A 113 22.76 21.65 -25.72
C ILE A 113 23.05 21.69 -24.22
N PRO A 114 23.52 22.82 -23.66
CA PRO A 114 23.73 22.92 -22.22
C PRO A 114 22.46 22.63 -21.42
N LEU A 115 22.55 21.82 -20.37
CA LEU A 115 21.43 21.47 -19.48
C LEU A 115 20.76 22.71 -18.87
N SER A 116 21.53 23.77 -18.61
CA SER A 116 21.03 25.04 -18.08
C SER A 116 20.15 25.84 -19.05
N LYS A 117 20.09 25.44 -20.32
CA LYS A 117 19.33 26.13 -21.38
C LYS A 117 18.08 25.38 -21.81
N VAL A 118 17.88 24.15 -21.33
CA VAL A 118 16.73 23.32 -21.72
C VAL A 118 15.64 23.34 -20.67
N GLU A 119 14.39 23.18 -21.11
CA GLU A 119 13.26 22.89 -20.23
C GLU A 119 13.04 21.38 -20.24
N MET A 120 13.20 20.72 -19.09
CA MET A 120 12.85 19.30 -18.96
C MET A 120 11.34 19.14 -18.85
N VAL A 121 10.79 18.12 -19.50
CA VAL A 121 9.37 17.73 -19.39
C VAL A 121 9.26 16.27 -18.99
N LEU A 122 8.06 15.81 -18.62
CA LEU A 122 7.85 14.39 -18.29
C LEU A 122 8.39 13.50 -19.42
N PRO A 123 9.22 12.48 -19.10
CA PRO A 123 9.93 11.72 -20.11
C PRO A 123 9.01 10.74 -20.89
N ILE A 124 7.83 10.48 -20.35
CA ILE A 124 6.86 9.50 -20.84
C ILE A 124 5.44 10.02 -20.66
N THR A 125 4.56 9.62 -21.57
CA THR A 125 3.12 9.63 -21.33
C THR A 125 2.80 8.43 -20.44
N ILE A 126 2.40 8.67 -19.19
CA ILE A 126 2.13 7.61 -18.21
C ILE A 126 0.74 7.05 -18.46
N GLY A 127 0.67 5.77 -18.86
CA GLY A 127 -0.59 5.10 -19.13
C GLY A 127 -1.34 4.73 -17.84
N ASP A 128 -0.66 4.01 -16.96
CA ASP A 128 -1.11 3.69 -15.60
C ASP A 128 0.05 3.89 -14.60
N TYR A 129 -0.31 4.13 -13.34
CA TYR A 129 0.63 4.23 -12.23
C TYR A 129 0.17 3.27 -11.13
N THR A 130 1.04 2.33 -10.77
CA THR A 130 0.83 1.41 -9.65
C THR A 130 1.90 1.68 -8.61
N ASP A 131 1.51 1.78 -7.35
CA ASP A 131 2.43 1.99 -6.24
C ASP A 131 2.45 0.75 -5.33
N PHE A 132 3.65 0.21 -5.12
CA PHE A 132 3.88 -0.97 -4.30
C PHE A 132 4.12 -0.60 -2.84
N PHE A 133 4.36 -1.61 -1.99
CA PHE A 133 4.69 -1.43 -0.58
C PHE A 133 5.84 -2.35 -0.19
N SER A 134 6.95 -2.27 -0.92
CA SER A 134 7.96 -3.34 -0.98
C SER A 134 9.09 -3.25 0.05
N SER A 135 9.16 -2.20 0.87
CA SER A 135 10.12 -2.10 1.98
C SER A 135 9.58 -2.74 3.26
N MET A 136 10.29 -3.76 3.76
CA MET A 136 9.94 -4.42 5.03
C MET A 136 10.04 -3.46 6.22
N HIS A 137 11.06 -2.59 6.22
CA HIS A 137 11.29 -1.63 7.30
C HIS A 137 10.14 -0.64 7.38
N HIS A 138 9.73 -0.08 6.24
CA HIS A 138 8.59 0.81 6.15
C HIS A 138 7.30 0.13 6.63
N ALA A 139 7.01 -1.08 6.11
CA ALA A 139 5.84 -1.86 6.52
C ALA A 139 5.81 -2.14 8.04
N LYS A 140 6.97 -2.48 8.62
CA LYS A 140 7.13 -2.70 10.07
C LYS A 140 6.88 -1.41 10.86
N ASN A 141 7.45 -0.29 10.42
CA ASN A 141 7.35 0.99 11.11
C ASN A 141 5.91 1.51 11.12
N CYS A 142 5.27 1.60 9.94
CA CYS A 142 3.86 1.98 9.84
C CYS A 142 2.97 1.04 10.64
N GLY A 143 3.20 -0.27 10.51
CA GLY A 143 2.51 -1.29 11.29
C GLY A 143 2.61 -1.07 12.80
N THR A 144 3.81 -0.78 13.30
CA THR A 144 4.04 -0.53 14.72
C THR A 144 3.34 0.75 15.18
N ILE A 145 3.40 1.82 14.39
CA ILE A 145 2.76 3.11 14.68
C ILE A 145 1.23 2.96 14.78
N PHE A 146 0.61 2.19 13.88
CA PHE A 146 -0.86 2.13 13.78
C PHE A 146 -1.51 0.93 14.49
N ARG A 147 -0.83 -0.22 14.54
CA ARG A 147 -1.38 -1.49 15.08
C ARG A 147 -0.64 -1.97 16.34
N GLY A 148 0.49 -1.37 16.68
CA GLY A 148 1.36 -1.81 17.77
C GLY A 148 2.42 -2.84 17.35
N PRO A 149 3.40 -3.13 18.23
CA PRO A 149 4.60 -3.89 17.89
C PRO A 149 4.41 -5.40 17.79
N GLN A 150 3.26 -5.95 18.21
CA GLN A 150 3.08 -7.41 18.32
C GLN A 150 3.00 -8.08 16.94
N ASN A 151 2.20 -7.51 16.02
CA ASN A 151 2.05 -7.99 14.64
C ASN A 151 2.04 -6.79 13.68
N PRO A 152 3.19 -6.09 13.51
CA PRO A 152 3.22 -4.85 12.78
C PRO A 152 2.98 -5.09 11.28
N ILE A 153 3.50 -6.17 10.72
CA ILE A 153 3.35 -6.51 9.30
C ILE A 153 2.20 -7.52 9.13
N PRO A 154 1.19 -7.24 8.28
CA PRO A 154 0.13 -8.20 7.96
C PRO A 154 0.70 -9.46 7.28
N PRO A 155 0.16 -10.68 7.55
CA PRO A 155 0.73 -11.92 7.04
C PRO A 155 0.89 -12.00 5.52
N ASN A 156 -0.06 -11.45 4.76
CA ASN A 156 -0.04 -11.47 3.30
C ASN A 156 1.16 -10.71 2.69
N TRP A 157 1.71 -9.72 3.40
CA TRP A 157 2.82 -8.90 2.91
C TRP A 157 4.08 -9.74 2.61
N PHE A 158 4.30 -10.82 3.36
CA PHE A 158 5.43 -11.73 3.11
C PHE A 158 5.17 -12.77 2.02
N HIS A 159 3.96 -12.81 1.45
CA HIS A 159 3.58 -13.78 0.43
C HIS A 159 3.41 -13.18 -0.97
N LEU A 160 3.15 -11.87 -1.04
CA LEU A 160 3.03 -11.14 -2.31
C LEU A 160 3.41 -9.66 -2.12
N PRO A 161 3.96 -9.00 -3.16
CA PRO A 161 4.22 -7.57 -3.14
C PRO A 161 2.91 -6.80 -3.27
N ILE A 162 2.31 -6.40 -2.14
CA ILE A 162 1.06 -5.64 -2.15
C ILE A 162 1.25 -4.30 -2.86
N ALA A 163 0.19 -3.86 -3.55
CA ALA A 163 0.17 -2.62 -4.31
C ALA A 163 -1.25 -2.07 -4.43
N TYR A 164 -1.36 -0.83 -4.90
CA TYR A 164 -2.61 -0.19 -5.31
C TYR A 164 -2.39 0.65 -6.57
N HIS A 165 -3.45 0.88 -7.33
CA HIS A 165 -3.39 1.81 -8.46
C HIS A 165 -3.31 3.24 -7.92
N GLY A 166 -2.25 3.95 -8.28
CA GLY A 166 -2.07 5.38 -8.04
C GLY A 166 -2.82 6.24 -9.07
N ARG A 167 -2.47 7.53 -9.13
CA ARG A 167 -3.11 8.48 -10.03
C ARG A 167 -2.13 9.03 -11.07
N ALA A 168 -2.15 8.44 -12.26
CA ALA A 168 -1.26 8.85 -13.35
C ALA A 168 -1.38 10.35 -13.73
N SER A 169 -2.58 10.94 -13.69
CA SER A 169 -2.80 12.34 -14.09
C SER A 169 -2.15 13.39 -13.20
N SER A 170 -1.77 13.02 -11.97
CA SER A 170 -1.13 13.91 -10.99
C SER A 170 0.35 13.57 -10.80
N VAL A 171 0.92 12.75 -11.66
CA VAL A 171 2.38 12.59 -11.72
C VAL A 171 2.96 13.80 -12.44
N VAL A 172 3.87 14.50 -11.77
CA VAL A 172 4.51 15.73 -12.25
C VAL A 172 6.02 15.59 -12.23
N ILE A 173 6.69 16.43 -13.01
CA ILE A 173 8.15 16.46 -13.08
C ILE A 173 8.75 17.19 -11.87
N SER A 174 9.97 16.81 -11.47
CA SER A 174 10.79 17.55 -10.51
C SER A 174 10.81 19.06 -10.77
N GLY A 175 10.71 19.86 -9.70
CA GLY A 175 10.60 21.32 -9.76
C GLY A 175 9.16 21.85 -9.86
N THR A 176 8.15 20.98 -9.96
CA THR A 176 6.74 21.40 -9.91
C THR A 176 6.31 21.63 -8.46
N ASP A 177 5.75 22.81 -8.17
CA ASP A 177 5.18 23.12 -6.86
C ASP A 177 4.00 22.20 -6.51
N ILE A 178 3.96 21.72 -5.27
CA ILE A 178 2.87 20.87 -4.76
C ILE A 178 2.02 21.67 -3.79
N ILE A 179 0.76 21.86 -4.15
CA ILE A 179 -0.20 22.57 -3.31
C ILE A 179 -0.70 21.65 -2.20
N ARG A 180 -0.59 22.10 -0.95
CA ARG A 180 -1.14 21.38 0.21
C ARG A 180 -2.61 21.02 -0.02
N PRO A 181 -2.97 19.72 0.01
CA PRO A 181 -4.33 19.30 -0.28
C PRO A 181 -5.27 19.68 0.86
N ARG A 182 -6.54 19.84 0.50
CA ARG A 182 -7.65 19.99 1.45
C ARG A 182 -8.50 18.74 1.42
N GLY A 183 -8.95 18.27 2.58
CA GLY A 183 -9.77 17.07 2.67
C GLY A 183 -10.41 16.91 4.04
N GLN A 184 -11.10 15.78 4.21
CA GLN A 184 -11.64 15.38 5.49
C GLN A 184 -10.58 14.64 6.31
N ALA A 185 -10.56 14.85 7.62
CA ALA A 185 -9.77 14.06 8.54
C ALA A 185 -10.67 13.31 9.54
N ALA A 186 -10.08 12.38 10.29
CA ALA A 186 -10.83 11.60 11.28
C ALA A 186 -11.43 12.52 12.37
N PRO A 187 -12.68 12.29 12.79
CA PRO A 187 -13.31 13.08 13.85
C PRO A 187 -12.65 12.83 15.22
N THR A 188 -12.67 13.85 16.08
CA THR A 188 -12.20 13.75 17.46
C THR A 188 -13.40 13.57 18.39
N GLY A 189 -13.54 12.40 18.99
CA GLY A 189 -14.69 12.09 19.85
C GLY A 189 -16.01 12.06 19.07
N ASN A 190 -16.97 12.91 19.46
CA ASN A 190 -18.31 12.96 18.86
C ASN A 190 -18.49 14.10 17.84
N SER A 191 -17.43 14.83 17.46
CA SER A 191 -17.54 15.89 16.45
C SER A 191 -17.72 15.30 15.04
N PRO A 192 -18.33 16.03 14.10
CA PRO A 192 -18.28 15.65 12.69
C PRO A 192 -16.83 15.68 12.16
N PRO A 193 -16.51 14.92 11.11
CA PRO A 193 -15.19 14.99 10.46
C PRO A 193 -14.84 16.43 10.07
N PRO A 194 -13.70 16.98 10.51
CA PRO A 194 -13.27 18.31 10.08
C PRO A 194 -12.91 18.30 8.59
N PHE A 195 -13.08 19.45 7.93
CA PHE A 195 -12.64 19.69 6.56
C PHE A 195 -11.69 20.90 6.52
N GLY A 196 -10.53 20.74 5.90
CA GLY A 196 -9.50 21.77 5.89
C GLY A 196 -8.23 21.35 5.17
N PRO A 197 -7.19 22.20 5.18
CA PRO A 197 -5.86 21.82 4.71
C PRO A 197 -5.29 20.66 5.56
N SER A 198 -4.55 19.76 4.92
CA SER A 198 -3.87 18.66 5.62
C SER A 198 -2.88 19.21 6.66
N LEU A 199 -2.94 18.65 7.88
CA LEU A 199 -2.04 18.94 8.99
C LEU A 199 -0.86 17.96 9.06
N LYS A 200 -0.87 16.91 8.23
CA LYS A 200 0.14 15.85 8.20
C LYS A 200 0.62 15.58 6.77
N LEU A 201 1.09 16.62 6.10
CA LEU A 201 1.70 16.53 4.78
C LEU A 201 3.11 15.92 4.89
N ASP A 202 3.40 14.96 4.04
CA ASP A 202 4.63 14.17 4.09
C ASP A 202 5.18 13.89 2.69
N PHE A 203 6.48 13.58 2.64
CA PHE A 203 7.13 12.97 1.49
C PHE A 203 7.19 11.46 1.67
N GLU A 204 7.37 10.73 0.58
CA GLU A 204 7.73 9.31 0.60
C GLU A 204 8.91 9.09 -0.34
N LEU A 205 10.06 8.68 0.22
CA LEU A 205 11.26 8.38 -0.55
C LEU A 205 11.05 7.11 -1.36
N GLU A 206 10.94 7.25 -2.67
CA GLU A 206 10.72 6.13 -3.57
C GLU A 206 11.62 6.16 -4.79
N MET A 207 11.67 5.03 -5.48
CA MET A 207 12.04 4.98 -6.88
C MET A 207 10.87 4.38 -7.65
N ALA A 208 10.87 4.53 -8.97
CA ALA A 208 9.87 3.90 -9.80
C ALA A 208 10.50 3.27 -11.04
N ALA A 209 10.03 2.08 -11.38
CA ALA A 209 10.37 1.41 -12.62
C ALA A 209 9.50 1.92 -13.76
N ILE A 210 10.13 2.19 -14.90
CA ILE A 210 9.44 2.55 -16.14
C ILE A 210 9.31 1.29 -17.00
N VAL A 211 8.07 0.94 -17.34
CA VAL A 211 7.80 -0.21 -18.19
C VAL A 211 8.26 0.08 -19.63
N GLY A 212 9.03 -0.86 -20.18
CA GLY A 212 9.45 -0.94 -21.57
C GLY A 212 8.36 -1.57 -22.45
N PRO A 213 8.58 -2.73 -23.08
CA PRO A 213 7.48 -3.48 -23.67
C PRO A 213 6.47 -3.89 -22.60
N GLY A 214 5.19 -3.74 -22.93
CA GLY A 214 4.11 -4.31 -22.13
C GLY A 214 4.00 -5.82 -22.28
N ASN A 215 2.86 -6.36 -21.85
CA ASN A 215 2.43 -7.73 -22.14
C ASN A 215 1.02 -7.70 -22.73
N GLU A 216 0.62 -8.76 -23.43
CA GLU A 216 -0.76 -8.87 -23.90
C GLU A 216 -1.70 -9.17 -22.72
N LEU A 217 -2.93 -8.65 -22.77
CA LEU A 217 -3.95 -8.95 -21.77
C LEU A 217 -4.19 -10.47 -21.68
N GLY A 218 -4.16 -11.00 -20.46
CA GLY A 218 -4.27 -12.42 -20.17
C GLY A 218 -2.95 -13.20 -20.26
N LYS A 219 -1.84 -12.57 -20.67
CA LYS A 219 -0.52 -13.22 -20.75
C LYS A 219 0.41 -12.66 -19.66
N PRO A 220 0.62 -13.37 -18.54
CA PRO A 220 1.49 -12.91 -17.47
C PRO A 220 2.97 -12.90 -17.90
N VAL A 221 3.78 -12.09 -17.23
CA VAL A 221 5.24 -12.04 -17.41
C VAL A 221 5.91 -12.96 -16.38
N ASP A 222 6.78 -13.86 -16.83
CA ASP A 222 7.57 -14.71 -15.92
C ASP A 222 8.55 -13.84 -15.13
N VAL A 223 8.72 -14.13 -13.83
CA VAL A 223 9.62 -13.35 -12.96
C VAL A 223 11.06 -13.31 -13.47
N ASN A 224 11.52 -14.33 -14.18
CA ASN A 224 12.87 -14.38 -14.73
C ASN A 224 13.01 -13.66 -16.08
N GLU A 225 11.90 -13.24 -16.68
CA GLU A 225 11.83 -12.43 -17.92
C GLU A 225 11.44 -10.98 -17.63
N ALA A 226 10.94 -10.69 -16.42
CA ALA A 226 10.44 -9.39 -16.02
C ALA A 226 11.45 -8.23 -16.18
N ALA A 227 12.75 -8.50 -16.07
CA ALA A 227 13.79 -7.48 -16.28
C ALA A 227 13.80 -6.93 -17.72
N ASP A 228 13.40 -7.72 -18.71
CA ASP A 228 13.31 -7.27 -20.11
C ASP A 228 12.11 -6.34 -20.37
N HIS A 229 11.17 -6.28 -19.42
CA HIS A 229 10.02 -5.39 -19.43
C HIS A 229 10.27 -4.07 -18.67
N ILE A 230 11.43 -3.92 -18.02
CA ILE A 230 11.78 -2.70 -17.27
C ILE A 230 12.86 -1.95 -18.06
N PHE A 231 12.54 -0.74 -18.51
CA PHE A 231 13.51 0.08 -19.23
C PHE A 231 14.56 0.67 -18.29
N GLY A 232 14.12 1.23 -17.17
CA GLY A 232 14.98 1.93 -16.23
C GLY A 232 14.21 2.49 -15.04
N LEU A 233 14.93 3.23 -14.21
CA LEU A 233 14.43 3.79 -12.95
C LEU A 233 14.47 5.31 -12.95
N VAL A 234 13.53 5.88 -12.20
CA VAL A 234 13.51 7.29 -11.80
C VAL A 234 13.42 7.38 -10.27
N LEU A 235 13.86 8.50 -9.70
CA LEU A 235 13.49 8.86 -8.33
C LEU A 235 12.02 9.28 -8.31
N MET A 236 11.32 8.96 -7.22
CA MET A 236 9.92 9.31 -7.03
C MET A 236 9.67 9.83 -5.62
N ASN A 237 8.80 10.85 -5.51
CA ASN A 237 8.22 11.29 -4.25
C ASN A 237 6.70 11.13 -4.32
N ASP A 238 6.15 10.20 -3.55
CA ASP A 238 4.71 9.99 -3.46
C ASP A 238 4.12 10.81 -2.30
N TRP A 239 3.80 12.07 -2.60
CA TRP A 239 3.35 13.02 -1.59
C TRP A 239 2.10 12.53 -0.87
N SER A 240 2.11 12.65 0.45
CA SER A 240 1.15 11.97 1.30
C SER A 240 0.51 12.91 2.32
N ALA A 241 -0.81 13.05 2.27
CA ALA A 241 -1.60 13.75 3.29
C ALA A 241 -2.16 12.73 4.29
N ARG A 242 -1.39 12.44 5.34
CA ARG A 242 -1.59 11.25 6.18
C ARG A 242 -2.84 11.30 7.05
N ASP A 243 -3.31 12.49 7.40
CA ASP A 243 -4.55 12.72 8.11
C ASP A 243 -5.79 12.46 7.23
N ILE A 244 -5.74 12.87 5.97
CA ILE A 244 -6.76 12.56 4.96
C ILE A 244 -6.77 11.06 4.68
N GLN A 245 -5.58 10.50 4.38
CA GLN A 245 -5.41 9.07 4.10
C GLN A 245 -5.95 8.20 5.23
N ALA A 246 -5.60 8.50 6.48
CA ALA A 246 -6.04 7.70 7.63
C ALA A 246 -7.56 7.63 7.81
N TRP A 247 -8.29 8.66 7.35
CA TRP A 247 -9.76 8.70 7.42
C TRP A 247 -10.41 7.92 6.27
N GLU A 248 -9.88 8.01 5.06
CA GLU A 248 -10.53 7.48 3.86
C GLU A 248 -10.15 6.02 3.51
N TYR A 249 -8.96 5.55 3.91
CA TYR A 249 -8.36 4.38 3.25
C TYR A 249 -9.06 3.05 3.55
N VAL A 250 -9.90 2.98 4.58
CA VAL A 250 -10.61 1.74 4.93
C VAL A 250 -11.98 1.72 4.27
N PRO A 251 -12.32 0.69 3.47
CA PRO A 251 -11.54 -0.51 3.16
C PRO A 251 -10.79 -0.48 1.80
N LEU A 252 -10.87 0.61 1.04
CA LEU A 252 -10.55 0.62 -0.39
C LEU A 252 -9.09 0.97 -0.74
N GLY A 253 -8.27 1.31 0.26
CA GLY A 253 -6.91 1.77 0.07
C GLY A 253 -6.80 3.30 -0.06
N PRO A 254 -5.56 3.82 -0.15
CA PRO A 254 -5.29 5.26 -0.28
C PRO A 254 -5.96 5.87 -1.52
N PHE A 255 -6.45 7.11 -1.42
CA PHE A 255 -7.06 7.82 -2.55
C PHE A 255 -6.66 9.31 -2.56
N LEU A 256 -7.47 10.21 -1.99
CA LEU A 256 -7.19 11.66 -1.96
C LEU A 256 -5.98 12.02 -1.10
N GLY A 257 -5.61 11.14 -0.16
CA GLY A 257 -4.38 11.24 0.61
C GLY A 257 -3.10 11.10 -0.23
N LYS A 258 -3.21 10.68 -1.50
CA LYS A 258 -2.10 10.47 -2.44
C LYS A 258 -2.28 11.20 -3.77
N SER A 259 -3.50 11.18 -4.33
CA SER A 259 -3.78 11.61 -5.72
C SER A 259 -3.65 13.11 -6.01
N PHE A 260 -3.15 13.91 -5.06
CA PHE A 260 -2.96 15.35 -5.25
C PHE A 260 -1.61 15.69 -5.87
N GLY A 261 -0.64 14.78 -5.81
CA GLY A 261 0.65 14.96 -6.48
C GLY A 261 1.60 13.80 -6.22
N THR A 262 2.29 13.37 -7.27
CA THR A 262 3.44 12.46 -7.20
C THR A 262 4.53 13.07 -8.07
N THR A 263 5.76 13.21 -7.59
CA THR A 263 6.85 13.84 -8.37
C THR A 263 7.86 12.79 -8.83
N ILE A 264 8.31 12.85 -10.09
CA ILE A 264 9.41 12.00 -10.59
C ILE A 264 10.60 12.82 -11.11
N SER A 265 11.80 12.24 -11.02
CA SER A 265 12.98 12.82 -11.66
C SER A 265 12.90 12.74 -13.19
N PRO A 266 13.47 13.71 -13.93
CA PRO A 266 13.29 13.81 -15.39
C PRO A 266 14.12 12.80 -16.21
N TRP A 267 15.14 12.19 -15.61
CA TRP A 267 16.10 11.33 -16.28
C TRP A 267 15.88 9.88 -15.89
N ILE A 268 15.54 9.04 -16.86
CA ILE A 268 15.38 7.59 -16.68
C ILE A 268 16.74 6.92 -16.82
N VAL A 269 17.24 6.37 -15.72
CA VAL A 269 18.50 5.61 -15.70
C VAL A 269 18.20 4.17 -16.10
N THR A 270 18.74 3.71 -17.23
CA THR A 270 18.47 2.36 -17.74
C THR A 270 18.97 1.27 -16.80
N LEU A 271 18.29 0.11 -16.75
CA LEU A 271 18.79 -1.03 -15.98
C LEU A 271 20.18 -1.48 -16.44
N GLU A 272 20.49 -1.33 -17.73
CA GLU A 272 21.82 -1.63 -18.29
C GLU A 272 22.93 -0.73 -17.70
N ALA A 273 22.63 0.53 -17.41
CA ALA A 273 23.57 1.42 -16.72
C ALA A 273 23.75 1.03 -15.24
N LEU A 274 22.76 0.34 -14.66
CA LEU A 274 22.76 -0.12 -13.27
C LEU A 274 23.34 -1.53 -13.09
N GLU A 275 23.54 -2.31 -14.16
CA GLU A 275 24.14 -3.66 -14.11
C GLU A 275 25.44 -3.74 -13.27
N PRO A 276 26.38 -2.77 -13.32
CA PRO A 276 27.59 -2.81 -12.49
C PRO A 276 27.34 -2.71 -10.98
N PHE A 277 26.13 -2.32 -10.57
CA PHE A 277 25.74 -2.09 -9.17
C PHE A 277 24.75 -3.13 -8.66
N LEU A 278 24.58 -4.24 -9.37
CA LEU A 278 23.82 -5.39 -8.88
C LEU A 278 24.41 -5.92 -7.56
N CYS A 279 23.53 -6.16 -6.60
CA CYS A 279 23.84 -6.78 -5.32
C CYS A 279 22.84 -7.89 -5.01
N ASP A 280 23.13 -8.72 -4.00
CA ASP A 280 22.18 -9.74 -3.55
C ASP A 280 20.93 -9.06 -2.97
N ALA A 281 19.74 -9.55 -3.31
CA ALA A 281 18.50 -9.09 -2.68
C ALA A 281 18.40 -9.58 -1.22
N PRO A 282 17.63 -8.89 -0.35
CA PRO A 282 17.32 -9.38 0.98
C PRO A 282 16.75 -10.80 0.96
N LYS A 283 17.15 -11.63 1.93
CA LYS A 283 16.60 -12.99 2.04
C LYS A 283 15.11 -12.94 2.39
N GLN A 284 14.32 -13.70 1.64
CA GLN A 284 12.88 -13.80 1.84
C GLN A 284 12.55 -15.04 2.69
N ASP A 285 11.85 -14.81 3.79
CA ASP A 285 11.28 -15.83 4.68
C ASP A 285 9.83 -15.44 5.02
N PRO A 286 8.83 -16.29 4.70
CA PRO A 286 8.93 -17.57 4.00
C PRO A 286 9.41 -17.43 2.55
N HIS A 287 9.89 -18.55 1.98
CA HIS A 287 10.22 -18.60 0.57
C HIS A 287 8.98 -18.29 -0.29
N PRO A 288 9.07 -17.42 -1.30
CA PRO A 288 7.92 -17.09 -2.16
C PRO A 288 7.37 -18.31 -2.91
N LEU A 289 6.12 -18.18 -3.36
CA LEU A 289 5.53 -19.15 -4.28
C LEU A 289 6.30 -19.20 -5.61
N PRO A 290 6.23 -20.30 -6.38
CA PRO A 290 7.04 -20.49 -7.59
C PRO A 290 6.98 -19.36 -8.62
N TYR A 291 5.84 -18.67 -8.76
CA TYR A 291 5.70 -17.56 -9.72
C TYR A 291 6.48 -16.29 -9.34
N LEU A 292 6.91 -16.17 -8.07
CA LEU A 292 7.78 -15.09 -7.56
C LEU A 292 9.20 -15.60 -7.23
N ALA A 293 9.46 -16.89 -7.43
CA ALA A 293 10.75 -17.49 -7.12
C ALA A 293 11.74 -17.22 -8.25
N GLU A 294 12.59 -16.22 -8.05
CA GLU A 294 13.67 -15.86 -8.97
C GLU A 294 14.78 -16.90 -8.96
N LYS A 295 15.32 -17.26 -10.14
CA LYS A 295 16.50 -18.11 -10.23
C LYS A 295 17.74 -17.43 -9.65
N ILE A 296 17.82 -16.12 -9.81
CA ILE A 296 18.87 -15.25 -9.27
C ILE A 296 18.16 -14.03 -8.71
N SER A 297 18.11 -13.91 -7.38
CA SER A 297 17.46 -12.78 -6.71
C SER A 297 18.48 -11.68 -6.45
N GLN A 298 18.33 -10.56 -7.17
CA GLN A 298 19.25 -9.42 -7.12
C GLN A 298 18.49 -8.12 -6.90
N ASN A 299 19.20 -7.17 -6.31
CA ASN A 299 18.76 -5.81 -6.13
C ASN A 299 19.86 -4.86 -6.66
N TYR A 300 19.69 -3.55 -6.52
CA TYR A 300 20.66 -2.55 -6.96
C TYR A 300 21.21 -1.73 -5.79
N ASP A 301 22.52 -1.54 -5.74
CA ASP A 301 23.17 -0.62 -4.81
C ASP A 301 23.07 0.82 -5.32
N ILE A 302 22.01 1.49 -4.87
CA ILE A 302 21.71 2.89 -5.21
C ILE A 302 21.56 3.63 -3.89
N SER A 303 22.52 4.48 -3.58
CA SER A 303 22.46 5.36 -2.40
C SER A 303 21.39 6.41 -2.64
N LEU A 304 20.52 6.62 -1.65
CA LEU A 304 19.41 7.55 -1.71
C LEU A 304 19.50 8.55 -0.55
N GLU A 305 19.22 9.82 -0.83
CA GLU A 305 19.25 10.88 0.17
C GLU A 305 18.04 11.79 0.00
N VAL A 306 17.43 12.19 1.13
CA VAL A 306 16.39 13.22 1.17
C VAL A 306 16.89 14.40 1.97
N GLN A 307 16.72 15.58 1.42
CA GLN A 307 16.96 16.85 2.09
C GLN A 307 15.67 17.65 2.19
N ILE A 308 15.52 18.41 3.26
CA ILE A 308 14.46 19.41 3.41
C ILE A 308 15.12 20.77 3.56
N LYS A 309 14.72 21.73 2.73
CA LYS A 309 15.05 23.15 2.86
C LYS A 309 13.84 23.86 3.45
N PRO A 310 13.90 24.33 4.70
CA PRO A 310 12.78 25.01 5.33
C PRO A 310 12.42 26.32 4.62
N ALA A 311 11.14 26.67 4.66
CA ALA A 311 10.66 27.94 4.12
C ALA A 311 11.46 29.14 4.67
N GLY A 312 11.95 30.01 3.77
CA GLY A 312 12.70 31.21 4.12
C GLY A 312 14.14 30.97 4.56
N GLN A 313 14.67 29.74 4.43
CA GLN A 313 16.08 29.43 4.68
C GLN A 313 16.81 29.14 3.37
N ASP A 314 18.11 29.46 3.32
CA ASP A 314 18.94 29.22 2.14
C ASP A 314 19.52 27.79 2.10
N GLU A 315 19.72 27.17 3.26
CA GLU A 315 20.33 25.86 3.41
C GLU A 315 19.29 24.73 3.46
N SER A 316 19.62 23.61 2.82
CA SER A 316 18.90 22.35 2.95
C SER A 316 19.56 21.46 4.01
N HIS A 317 18.77 20.57 4.62
CA HIS A 317 19.23 19.65 5.65
C HIS A 317 18.91 18.21 5.28
N VAL A 318 19.91 17.32 5.35
CA VAL A 318 19.71 15.89 5.12
C VAL A 318 18.89 15.30 6.26
N VAL A 319 17.75 14.69 5.91
CA VAL A 319 16.83 14.04 6.86
C VAL A 319 16.84 12.52 6.75
N THR A 320 17.22 12.00 5.59
CA THR A 320 17.26 10.56 5.31
C THR A 320 18.47 10.21 4.45
N LYS A 321 19.17 9.12 4.80
CA LYS A 321 20.14 8.42 3.97
C LYS A 321 19.78 6.94 3.93
N SER A 322 19.24 6.48 2.81
CA SER A 322 18.78 5.10 2.62
C SER A 322 19.47 4.48 1.41
N ASN A 323 19.06 3.29 1.04
CA ASN A 323 19.54 2.59 -0.15
C ASN A 323 18.42 1.75 -0.77
N PHE A 324 18.38 1.71 -2.09
CA PHE A 324 17.44 0.88 -2.85
C PHE A 324 17.56 -0.63 -2.51
N ASN A 325 18.75 -1.09 -2.14
CA ASN A 325 19.00 -2.48 -1.77
C ASN A 325 18.24 -2.95 -0.50
N ASN A 326 17.60 -2.04 0.24
CA ASN A 326 16.72 -2.35 1.36
C ASN A 326 15.34 -2.91 0.94
N LEU A 327 14.98 -2.82 -0.34
CA LEU A 327 13.71 -3.37 -0.84
C LEU A 327 13.67 -4.89 -0.70
N TYR A 328 12.62 -5.40 -0.05
CA TYR A 328 12.42 -6.83 0.16
C TYR A 328 11.86 -7.52 -1.08
N TRP A 329 10.88 -6.90 -1.73
CA TRP A 329 10.35 -7.37 -3.02
C TRP A 329 11.06 -6.67 -4.17
N THR A 330 11.71 -7.44 -5.04
CA THR A 330 12.46 -6.94 -6.20
C THR A 330 11.51 -6.35 -7.25
N LEU A 331 12.04 -5.51 -8.16
CA LEU A 331 11.26 -4.95 -9.26
C LEU A 331 10.70 -6.04 -10.20
N THR A 332 11.47 -7.09 -10.42
CA THR A 332 11.10 -8.27 -11.21
C THR A 332 9.95 -9.03 -10.57
N GLN A 333 9.95 -9.19 -9.24
CA GLN A 333 8.80 -9.73 -8.49
C GLN A 333 7.57 -8.82 -8.57
N GLN A 334 7.75 -7.50 -8.50
CA GLN A 334 6.65 -6.52 -8.63
C GLN A 334 5.96 -6.66 -10.00
N VAL A 335 6.72 -6.68 -11.10
CA VAL A 335 6.18 -6.88 -12.46
C VAL A 335 5.50 -8.24 -12.63
N ALA A 336 6.13 -9.31 -12.16
CA ALA A 336 5.55 -10.66 -12.24
C ALA A 336 4.23 -10.74 -11.46
N HIS A 337 4.18 -10.18 -10.24
CA HIS A 337 2.96 -10.14 -9.47
C HIS A 337 1.88 -9.30 -10.12
N HIS A 338 2.22 -8.13 -10.65
CA HIS A 338 1.26 -7.22 -11.27
C HIS A 338 0.54 -7.87 -12.46
N THR A 339 1.24 -8.71 -13.22
CA THR A 339 0.72 -9.34 -14.44
C THR A 339 0.15 -10.73 -14.23
N ILE A 340 0.32 -11.36 -13.05
CA ILE A 340 -0.01 -12.78 -12.82
C ILE A 340 -1.51 -13.10 -13.03
N ASN A 341 -2.39 -12.13 -12.82
CA ASN A 341 -3.83 -12.28 -13.03
C ASN A 341 -4.27 -12.01 -14.49
N GLY A 342 -3.32 -11.74 -15.39
CA GLY A 342 -3.56 -11.36 -16.77
C GLY A 342 -3.62 -9.85 -17.02
N CYS A 343 -3.38 -8.99 -16.02
CA CYS A 343 -3.25 -7.54 -16.25
C CYS A 343 -2.16 -7.25 -17.29
N ASN A 344 -2.46 -6.38 -18.25
CA ASN A 344 -1.48 -5.91 -19.23
C ASN A 344 -0.80 -4.63 -18.75
N LEU A 345 0.53 -4.65 -18.79
CA LEU A 345 1.37 -3.47 -18.75
C LEU A 345 1.49 -2.86 -20.15
N ARG A 346 1.85 -1.57 -20.22
CA ARG A 346 2.07 -0.82 -21.45
C ARG A 346 3.37 0.00 -21.37
N PRO A 347 3.99 0.31 -22.51
CA PRO A 347 5.16 1.19 -22.54
C PRO A 347 4.89 2.54 -21.90
N GLY A 348 5.70 2.88 -20.90
CA GLY A 348 5.56 4.10 -20.11
C GLY A 348 4.64 3.98 -18.88
N ASP A 349 4.09 2.81 -18.57
CA ASP A 349 3.48 2.60 -17.25
C ASP A 349 4.55 2.77 -16.15
N LEU A 350 4.13 3.34 -15.02
CA LEU A 350 4.99 3.70 -13.88
C LEU A 350 4.71 2.76 -12.71
N LEU A 351 5.75 2.10 -12.18
CA LEU A 351 5.64 1.20 -11.03
C LEU A 351 6.47 1.75 -9.85
N GLY A 352 5.81 2.41 -8.89
CA GLY A 352 6.40 2.90 -7.66
C GLY A 352 6.81 1.78 -6.72
N THR A 353 7.94 1.89 -6.04
CA THR A 353 8.46 0.83 -5.18
C THR A 353 7.71 0.68 -3.86
N GLY A 354 6.96 1.70 -3.45
CA GLY A 354 6.66 1.99 -2.07
C GLY A 354 7.85 2.60 -1.35
N THR A 355 7.58 3.33 -0.27
CA THR A 355 8.56 4.04 0.55
C THR A 355 9.76 3.17 0.92
N ILE A 356 10.97 3.65 0.66
CA ILE A 356 12.24 2.96 0.88
C ILE A 356 12.85 3.36 2.23
N SER A 357 12.50 2.61 3.27
CA SER A 357 13.16 2.70 4.59
C SER A 357 14.23 1.63 4.76
N GLY A 358 15.31 1.97 5.46
CA GLY A 358 16.34 1.05 5.93
C GLY A 358 16.21 0.69 7.42
N PRO A 359 17.16 -0.10 7.95
CA PRO A 359 17.15 -0.53 9.35
C PRO A 359 17.53 0.57 10.34
N GLU A 360 18.30 1.56 9.90
CA GLU A 360 18.85 2.61 10.77
C GLU A 360 17.87 3.79 10.92
N PRO A 361 17.83 4.48 12.08
CA PRO A 361 16.92 5.60 12.31
C PRO A 361 17.04 6.78 11.33
N ASP A 362 18.22 6.99 10.75
CA ASP A 362 18.49 8.02 9.73
C ASP A 362 18.23 7.53 8.30
N SER A 363 17.74 6.29 8.14
CA SER A 363 17.41 5.68 6.85
C SER A 363 15.91 5.52 6.61
N LEU A 364 15.08 6.15 7.43
CA LEU A 364 13.61 6.10 7.34
C LEU A 364 13.11 6.97 6.19
N GLY A 365 12.19 6.45 5.37
CA GLY A 365 11.82 7.03 4.08
C GLY A 365 10.73 8.10 4.11
N CYS A 366 10.23 8.51 5.28
CA CYS A 366 9.20 9.56 5.39
C CYS A 366 9.15 10.22 6.78
N LEU A 367 8.51 11.40 6.91
CA LEU A 367 8.36 12.09 8.19
C LEU A 367 7.49 11.34 9.19
N LEU A 368 6.48 10.58 8.74
CA LEU A 368 5.70 9.70 9.62
C LEU A 368 6.60 8.77 10.43
N GLU A 369 7.63 8.21 9.80
CA GLU A 369 8.57 7.33 10.47
C GLU A 369 9.59 8.12 11.28
N LEU A 370 10.24 9.13 10.67
CA LEU A 370 11.26 9.96 11.33
C LEU A 370 10.75 10.62 12.61
N THR A 371 9.50 11.07 12.60
CA THR A 371 8.86 11.78 13.72
C THR A 371 7.95 10.88 14.54
N TRP A 372 7.85 9.60 14.18
CA TRP A 372 6.98 8.62 14.83
C TRP A 372 5.54 9.15 14.97
N ASN A 373 4.95 9.53 13.83
CA ASN A 373 3.63 10.17 13.72
C ASN A 373 3.52 11.49 14.52
N GLY A 374 4.58 12.31 14.48
CA GLY A 374 4.65 13.59 15.19
C GLY A 374 4.81 13.50 16.71
N GLN A 375 5.10 12.31 17.25
CA GLN A 375 5.42 12.12 18.67
C GLN A 375 6.85 12.60 19.01
N LYS A 376 7.76 12.47 18.04
CA LYS A 376 9.12 12.98 18.09
C LYS A 376 9.22 14.23 17.20
N GLN A 377 10.19 15.06 17.47
CA GLN A 377 10.47 16.27 16.71
C GLN A 377 11.76 16.06 15.93
N LEU A 378 11.72 16.30 14.63
CA LEU A 378 12.91 16.37 13.78
C LEU A 378 13.48 17.78 13.86
N SER A 379 14.81 17.91 14.02
CA SER A 379 15.48 19.21 14.04
C SER A 379 16.19 19.44 12.71
N LEU A 380 15.82 20.49 12.00
CA LEU A 380 16.46 20.98 10.78
C LEU A 380 17.31 22.21 11.15
N ASN A 381 18.54 21.95 11.62
CA ASN A 381 19.45 22.97 12.20
C ASN A 381 18.79 23.92 13.21
N GLY A 382 18.00 23.37 14.13
CA GLY A 382 17.28 24.14 15.16
C GLY A 382 15.85 24.53 14.77
N THR A 383 15.46 24.33 13.51
CA THR A 383 14.08 24.50 13.04
C THR A 383 13.31 23.20 13.25
N PRO A 384 12.29 23.17 14.11
CA PRO A 384 11.56 21.93 14.38
C PRO A 384 10.61 21.54 13.24
N ARG A 385 10.50 20.24 12.99
CA ARG A 385 9.48 19.65 12.11
C ARG A 385 8.84 18.40 12.70
N LYS A 386 7.55 18.24 12.38
CA LYS A 386 6.79 17.00 12.59
C LYS A 386 6.30 16.46 11.24
N PHE A 387 5.76 17.35 10.44
CA PHE A 387 5.33 17.16 9.07
C PHE A 387 5.74 18.41 8.27
N LEU A 388 5.56 18.38 6.95
CA LEU A 388 5.94 19.50 6.09
C LEU A 388 5.09 20.74 6.35
N GLU A 389 5.76 21.89 6.43
CA GLU A 389 5.14 23.22 6.51
C GLU A 389 5.09 23.88 5.13
N ASP A 390 4.25 24.91 4.98
CA ASP A 390 4.13 25.61 3.69
C ASP A 390 5.45 26.32 3.35
N GLY A 391 5.92 26.12 2.12
CA GLY A 391 7.18 26.66 1.62
C GLY A 391 8.42 25.79 1.88
N ASP A 392 8.28 24.65 2.57
CA ASP A 392 9.36 23.66 2.65
C ASP A 392 9.62 23.03 1.27
N GLU A 393 10.88 22.90 0.87
CA GLU A 393 11.31 22.22 -0.36
C GLU A 393 11.91 20.85 0.00
N VAL A 394 11.44 19.78 -0.66
CA VAL A 394 11.96 18.42 -0.47
C VAL A 394 12.79 18.01 -1.70
N ILE A 395 14.05 17.66 -1.48
CA ILE A 395 15.01 17.32 -2.53
C ILE A 395 15.43 15.86 -2.35
N ILE A 396 15.04 15.01 -3.31
CA ILE A 396 15.48 13.61 -3.36
C ILE A 396 16.64 13.50 -4.36
N SER A 397 17.73 12.89 -3.93
CA SER A 397 18.86 12.56 -4.79
C SER A 397 19.25 11.10 -4.67
N GLY A 398 19.85 10.56 -5.72
CA GLY A 398 20.34 9.19 -5.72
C GLY A 398 21.49 9.00 -6.69
N PHE A 399 22.42 8.12 -6.33
CA PHE A 399 23.55 7.76 -7.16
C PHE A 399 24.08 6.37 -6.79
N SER A 400 24.75 5.73 -7.73
CA SER A 400 25.53 4.53 -7.48
C SER A 400 27.03 4.86 -7.53
N LYS A 401 27.79 4.33 -6.57
CA LYS A 401 29.25 4.46 -6.55
C LYS A 401 29.89 3.12 -6.89
N VAL A 402 30.89 3.16 -7.77
CA VAL A 402 31.77 1.99 -7.96
C VAL A 402 32.65 1.88 -6.73
N THR A 403 32.19 1.13 -5.74
CA THR A 403 33.06 0.73 -4.64
C THR A 403 34.00 -0.33 -5.20
N VAL A 404 35.26 0.05 -5.45
CA VAL A 404 36.30 -0.95 -5.72
C VAL A 404 36.52 -1.70 -4.41
N ASP A 405 35.70 -2.72 -4.17
CA ASP A 405 35.97 -3.69 -3.12
C ASP A 405 37.16 -4.52 -3.58
N THR A 406 38.34 -4.05 -3.21
CA THR A 406 39.61 -4.69 -3.53
C THR A 406 39.61 -6.16 -3.11
N ARG A 407 38.82 -6.57 -2.09
CA ARG A 407 38.74 -7.98 -1.66
C ARG A 407 37.91 -8.84 -2.59
N LYS A 408 36.73 -8.39 -3.04
CA LYS A 408 35.92 -9.12 -4.03
C LYS A 408 36.61 -9.16 -5.40
N TRP A 409 37.28 -8.06 -5.78
CA TRP A 409 38.12 -8.04 -6.98
C TRP A 409 39.31 -8.99 -6.84
N LEU A 410 40.01 -9.01 -5.69
CA LEU A 410 41.09 -9.98 -5.42
C LEU A 410 40.59 -11.41 -5.40
N GLN A 411 39.41 -11.70 -4.84
CA GLN A 411 38.83 -13.05 -4.83
C GLN A 411 38.49 -13.51 -6.24
N ARG A 412 37.84 -12.65 -7.05
CA ARG A 412 37.49 -12.96 -8.44
C ARG A 412 38.74 -13.08 -9.31
N TRP A 413 39.73 -12.20 -9.10
CA TRP A 413 41.04 -12.26 -9.74
C TRP A 413 41.82 -13.51 -9.33
N LEU A 414 41.88 -13.87 -8.05
CA LEU A 414 42.49 -15.12 -7.55
C LEU A 414 41.80 -16.34 -8.15
N TRP A 415 40.47 -16.31 -8.25
CA TRP A 415 39.68 -17.38 -8.87
C TRP A 415 39.98 -17.54 -10.36
N ASP A 416 40.16 -16.42 -11.08
CA ASP A 416 40.54 -16.42 -12.49
C ASP A 416 42.04 -16.74 -12.70
N LEU A 417 42.91 -16.41 -11.74
CA LEU A 417 44.34 -16.77 -11.73
C LEU A 417 44.53 -18.27 -11.50
N LEU A 418 43.75 -18.86 -10.59
CA LEU A 418 43.76 -20.31 -10.31
C LEU A 418 43.19 -21.14 -11.47
N ARG A 419 42.44 -20.50 -12.39
CA ARG A 419 41.92 -21.13 -13.62
C ARG A 419 42.88 -21.12 -14.80
N LYS A 420 43.92 -20.28 -14.77
CA LYS A 420 44.87 -20.13 -15.87
C LYS A 420 46.26 -20.49 -15.37
N ASP A 421 46.73 -21.69 -15.73
CA ASP A 421 48.12 -22.11 -15.56
C ASP A 421 49.06 -21.06 -16.17
N CYS A 422 49.62 -20.19 -15.34
CA CYS A 422 50.58 -19.18 -15.76
C CYS A 422 51.74 -19.14 -14.77
N SER A 423 52.94 -19.40 -15.29
CA SER A 423 54.18 -19.56 -14.54
C SER A 423 54.62 -18.28 -13.83
N LEU A 424 55.31 -18.46 -12.70
CA LEU A 424 55.68 -17.47 -11.68
C LEU A 424 56.55 -16.27 -12.14
N THR A 425 56.91 -16.15 -13.42
CA THR A 425 57.82 -15.12 -13.93
C THR A 425 57.13 -13.77 -14.23
N SER A 426 55.81 -13.73 -14.41
CA SER A 426 55.08 -12.46 -14.72
C SER A 426 54.75 -11.59 -13.51
N LEU A 427 54.84 -12.12 -12.28
CA LEU A 427 54.45 -11.38 -11.06
C LEU A 427 55.48 -10.32 -10.60
N LYS A 428 56.76 -10.48 -10.94
CA LYS A 428 57.83 -9.54 -10.51
C LYS A 428 57.86 -8.23 -11.30
N ALA A 429 57.45 -8.24 -12.57
CA ALA A 429 57.46 -7.04 -13.41
C ALA A 429 56.34 -6.05 -13.03
N PHE A 430 55.23 -6.55 -12.48
CA PHE A 430 54.07 -5.73 -12.13
C PHE A 430 54.26 -4.98 -10.79
N PHE A 431 54.94 -5.59 -9.82
CA PHE A 431 55.16 -4.98 -8.50
C PHE A 431 56.06 -3.73 -8.54
N LEU A 432 56.92 -3.58 -9.55
CA LEU A 432 57.76 -2.39 -9.73
C LEU A 432 57.02 -1.20 -10.37
N ALA A 433 55.94 -1.43 -11.12
CA ALA A 433 55.21 -0.37 -11.82
C ALA A 433 54.14 0.31 -10.95
N PHE A 434 53.63 -0.38 -9.93
CA PHE A 434 52.53 0.10 -9.08
C PHE A 434 52.98 1.15 -8.04
N ASN A 435 54.25 1.15 -7.63
CA ASN A 435 54.78 2.06 -6.59
C ASN A 435 55.16 3.48 -7.07
N ARG A 436 54.76 3.91 -8.28
CA ARG A 436 55.16 5.21 -8.85
C ARG A 436 54.04 6.20 -9.18
N ARG A 437 52.80 5.97 -8.76
CA ARG A 437 51.72 6.96 -8.93
C ARG A 437 50.76 7.01 -7.75
N LEU A 438 51.24 7.49 -6.61
CA LEU A 438 50.41 8.00 -5.51
C LEU A 438 51.16 9.13 -4.81
N SER A 439 51.05 10.35 -5.34
CA SER A 439 51.11 11.60 -4.56
C SER A 439 50.81 12.79 -5.48
N PHE A 440 49.78 13.57 -5.12
CA PHE A 440 49.78 15.04 -4.97
C PHE A 440 48.39 15.66 -5.16
N SER A 441 48.05 16.55 -4.21
CA SER A 441 47.20 17.76 -4.27
C SER A 441 46.43 17.83 -2.94
N SER A 442 46.87 18.56 -1.91
CA SER A 442 47.01 20.01 -1.71
C SER A 442 45.70 20.80 -1.87
N SER A 443 45.09 21.10 -0.73
CA SER A 443 43.98 22.04 -0.56
C SER A 443 44.43 23.47 -0.87
N ALA A 444 43.60 24.20 -1.63
CA ALA A 444 43.63 25.65 -1.68
C ALA A 444 42.18 26.15 -1.65
N SER A 445 41.84 26.87 -0.58
CA SER A 445 40.62 27.67 -0.47
C SER A 445 40.77 28.93 -1.30
N THR A 446 39.79 29.28 -2.13
CA THR A 446 39.68 30.61 -2.72
C THR A 446 38.29 31.17 -2.43
N THR A 447 38.27 32.22 -1.63
CA THR A 447 37.12 33.10 -1.39
C THR A 447 36.94 33.98 -2.62
N VAL A 448 35.74 34.01 -3.19
CA VAL A 448 35.35 35.02 -4.19
C VAL A 448 34.18 35.82 -3.64
N THR A 449 34.45 37.10 -3.42
CA THR A 449 33.49 38.13 -2.98
C THR A 449 32.71 38.62 -4.20
N TYR A 450 31.38 38.58 -4.17
CA TYR A 450 30.55 39.30 -5.12
C TYR A 450 29.88 40.50 -4.45
N THR A 451 30.18 41.69 -4.96
CA THR A 451 29.46 42.94 -4.70
C THR A 451 28.28 43.06 -5.67
N LEU A 452 27.06 43.12 -5.14
CA LEU A 452 25.86 43.45 -5.89
C LEU A 452 25.77 44.96 -6.10
N HIS A 453 25.62 45.38 -7.36
CA HIS A 453 25.12 46.69 -7.73
C HIS A 453 23.62 46.56 -8.00
N ASP A 454 22.82 47.26 -7.20
CA ASP A 454 21.39 47.50 -7.43
C ASP A 454 21.21 48.51 -8.56
N ASP A 455 20.39 48.17 -9.56
CA ASP A 455 19.70 49.14 -10.40
C ASP A 455 18.37 48.52 -10.88
N GLN A 456 17.26 49.05 -10.33
CA GLN A 456 15.90 48.88 -10.87
C GLN A 456 15.71 49.73 -12.15
N PRO A 457 14.81 49.34 -13.08
CA PRO A 457 13.51 50.02 -13.09
C PRO A 457 12.28 49.19 -13.58
N ALA A 458 11.15 49.52 -12.94
CA ALA A 458 9.77 49.71 -13.42
C ALA A 458 9.00 48.62 -14.23
N LEU A 459 7.85 48.24 -13.66
CA LEU A 459 6.71 47.51 -14.23
C LEU A 459 5.99 48.26 -15.36
N PRO A 460 5.40 47.55 -16.35
CA PRO A 460 4.29 48.06 -17.15
C PRO A 460 2.93 47.52 -16.71
N ALA A 461 1.91 48.36 -16.90
CA ALA A 461 0.55 48.27 -16.41
C ALA A 461 -0.31 47.16 -17.05
N THR A 462 -1.22 46.60 -16.24
CA THR A 462 -2.30 45.69 -16.65
C THR A 462 -3.41 46.47 -17.35
N THR A 463 -3.83 46.01 -18.54
CA THR A 463 -5.00 46.54 -19.25
C THR A 463 -6.16 45.57 -19.10
N GLU A 464 -7.24 46.01 -18.45
CA GLU A 464 -8.49 45.24 -18.33
C GLU A 464 -9.31 45.36 -19.63
N ILE A 465 -9.77 44.23 -20.16
CA ILE A 465 -10.71 44.15 -21.30
C ILE A 465 -12.07 43.72 -20.74
N PRO A 466 -13.15 44.51 -20.90
CA PRO A 466 -14.46 44.16 -20.39
C PRO A 466 -15.17 43.17 -21.34
N ILE A 467 -15.53 41.99 -20.84
CA ILE A 467 -16.44 41.05 -21.52
C ILE A 467 -17.86 41.34 -21.03
N GLN A 468 -18.74 41.76 -21.94
CA GLN A 468 -20.18 41.90 -21.67
C GLN A 468 -20.83 40.51 -21.56
N THR A 469 -21.40 40.20 -20.39
CA THR A 469 -22.25 39.03 -20.16
C THR A 469 -23.69 39.36 -20.58
N SER A 470 -24.21 38.67 -21.61
CA SER A 470 -25.64 38.69 -21.93
C SER A 470 -26.37 37.62 -21.10
N ASP A 471 -27.20 38.06 -20.16
CA ASP A 471 -28.12 37.23 -19.39
C ASP A 471 -29.31 36.77 -20.25
N THR A 472 -29.26 35.55 -20.75
CA THR A 472 -30.47 34.77 -21.10
C THR A 472 -30.20 33.27 -20.94
N PRO A 473 -30.81 32.58 -19.96
CA PRO A 473 -30.72 31.14 -19.83
C PRO A 473 -31.60 30.43 -20.87
N ILE A 474 -31.00 29.58 -21.71
CA ILE A 474 -31.71 28.60 -22.54
C ILE A 474 -31.91 27.33 -21.68
N PRO A 475 -33.15 26.86 -21.44
CA PRO A 475 -33.36 25.63 -20.69
C PRO A 475 -33.15 24.42 -21.61
N ILE A 476 -32.06 23.68 -21.40
CA ILE A 476 -31.89 22.33 -21.95
C ILE A 476 -32.30 21.33 -20.86
N THR A 477 -33.50 20.78 -21.00
CA THR A 477 -34.02 19.72 -20.12
C THR A 477 -33.37 18.39 -20.47
N PHE A 478 -32.33 17.98 -19.75
CA PHE A 478 -31.86 16.59 -19.77
C PHE A 478 -32.72 15.75 -18.81
N HIS A 479 -33.60 14.92 -19.37
CA HIS A 479 -34.23 13.84 -18.62
C HIS A 479 -33.20 12.72 -18.37
N LEU A 480 -32.78 12.52 -17.11
CA LEU A 480 -32.10 11.32 -16.65
C LEU A 480 -33.08 10.40 -15.91
N PRO A 481 -33.36 9.18 -16.41
CA PRO A 481 -33.95 8.12 -15.60
C PRO A 481 -32.89 7.03 -15.31
N GLN A 482 -32.03 7.24 -14.32
CA GLN A 482 -31.16 6.17 -13.77
C GLN A 482 -30.90 6.23 -12.26
N SER A 483 -31.32 7.27 -11.53
CA SER A 483 -31.03 7.38 -10.08
C SER A 483 -31.86 6.42 -9.22
N THR A 484 -33.13 6.18 -9.57
CA THR A 484 -34.06 5.43 -8.70
C THR A 484 -33.74 3.94 -8.62
N ALA A 485 -33.25 3.34 -9.71
CA ALA A 485 -32.86 1.93 -9.74
C ALA A 485 -31.58 1.70 -8.92
N ALA A 486 -30.58 2.57 -9.06
CA ALA A 486 -29.34 2.51 -8.29
C ALA A 486 -29.61 2.65 -6.78
N THR A 487 -30.47 3.59 -6.36
CA THR A 487 -30.83 3.74 -4.95
C THR A 487 -31.57 2.52 -4.40
N LYS A 488 -32.46 1.89 -5.18
CA LYS A 488 -33.15 0.66 -4.78
C LYS A 488 -32.22 -0.55 -4.65
N ILE A 489 -31.25 -0.68 -5.57
CA ILE A 489 -30.25 -1.75 -5.51
C ILE A 489 -29.33 -1.55 -4.30
N GLN A 490 -28.88 -0.33 -4.06
CA GLN A 490 -28.03 0.01 -2.92
C GLN A 490 -28.75 -0.20 -1.58
N SER A 491 -30.04 0.16 -1.48
CA SER A 491 -30.81 -0.05 -0.24
C SER A 491 -31.07 -1.53 0.02
N ALA A 492 -31.41 -2.32 -1.01
CA ALA A 492 -31.59 -3.76 -0.89
C ALA A 492 -30.29 -4.47 -0.49
N TYR A 493 -29.16 -4.06 -1.07
CA TYR A 493 -27.83 -4.61 -0.74
C TYR A 493 -27.42 -4.27 0.70
N ARG A 494 -27.60 -3.03 1.15
CA ARG A 494 -27.35 -2.62 2.55
C ARG A 494 -28.20 -3.44 3.53
N ALA A 495 -29.49 -3.61 3.24
CA ALA A 495 -30.39 -4.43 4.06
C ALA A 495 -29.98 -5.91 4.09
N HIS A 496 -29.49 -6.46 2.98
CA HIS A 496 -28.96 -7.82 2.94
C HIS A 496 -27.71 -7.97 3.82
N LEU A 497 -26.74 -7.06 3.70
CA LEU A 497 -25.52 -7.08 4.51
C LEU A 497 -25.81 -6.98 6.01
N ILE A 498 -26.67 -6.05 6.41
CA ILE A 498 -27.09 -5.89 7.81
C ILE A 498 -27.69 -7.20 8.35
N ARG A 499 -28.60 -7.84 7.61
CA ARG A 499 -29.19 -9.13 8.01
C ARG A 499 -28.14 -10.24 8.15
N THR A 500 -27.19 -10.30 7.23
CA THR A 500 -26.11 -11.29 7.27
C THR A 500 -25.22 -11.07 8.50
N HIS A 501 -24.86 -9.83 8.80
CA HIS A 501 -24.08 -9.50 9.99
C HIS A 501 -24.82 -9.81 11.29
N PHE A 502 -26.10 -9.46 11.40
CA PHE A 502 -26.91 -9.80 12.58
C PHE A 502 -27.09 -11.31 12.76
N LYS A 503 -27.19 -12.10 11.67
CA LYS A 503 -27.21 -13.57 11.77
C LYS A 503 -25.92 -14.12 12.38
N THR A 504 -24.76 -13.60 11.96
CA THR A 504 -23.47 -14.00 12.52
C THR A 504 -23.36 -13.61 14.00
N ILE A 505 -23.74 -12.38 14.36
CA ILE A 505 -23.74 -11.91 15.75
C ILE A 505 -24.67 -12.76 16.62
N ALA A 506 -25.88 -13.08 16.13
CA ALA A 506 -26.84 -13.91 16.84
C ALA A 506 -26.34 -15.35 17.03
N ALA A 507 -25.66 -15.92 16.03
CA ALA A 507 -25.03 -17.24 16.15
C ALA A 507 -23.94 -17.25 17.23
N VAL A 508 -23.04 -16.27 17.22
CA VAL A 508 -22.00 -16.11 18.25
C VAL A 508 -22.61 -15.94 19.63
N HIS A 509 -23.66 -15.12 19.76
CA HIS A 509 -24.37 -14.93 21.01
C HIS A 509 -25.01 -16.25 21.52
N SER A 510 -25.61 -17.04 20.63
CA SER A 510 -26.17 -18.36 20.97
C SER A 510 -25.08 -19.33 21.46
N GLU A 511 -23.93 -19.35 20.80
CA GLU A 511 -22.78 -20.16 21.23
C GLU A 511 -22.26 -19.70 22.60
N ALA A 512 -22.15 -18.38 22.85
CA ALA A 512 -21.79 -17.84 24.16
C ALA A 512 -22.80 -18.25 25.28
N ASN A 513 -24.10 -18.31 24.97
CA ASN A 513 -25.12 -18.82 25.91
C ASN A 513 -24.90 -20.30 26.27
N GLN A 514 -24.35 -21.10 25.35
CA GLN A 514 -24.03 -22.50 25.62
C GLN A 514 -22.82 -22.61 26.54
N TYR A 515 -21.77 -21.81 26.31
CA TYR A 515 -20.60 -21.78 27.19
C TYR A 515 -20.95 -21.29 28.60
N GLN A 516 -21.78 -20.26 28.75
CA GLN A 516 -22.26 -19.83 30.06
C GLN A 516 -22.97 -20.95 30.83
N ARG A 517 -23.88 -21.68 30.17
CA ARG A 517 -24.59 -22.81 30.79
C ARG A 517 -23.66 -23.96 31.18
N ARG A 518 -22.54 -24.13 30.49
CA ARG A 518 -21.51 -25.12 30.83
C ARG A 518 -20.68 -24.65 32.03
N ILE A 519 -20.23 -23.40 32.04
CA ILE A 519 -19.47 -22.80 33.14
C ILE A 519 -20.27 -22.81 34.46
N GLN A 520 -21.60 -22.73 34.39
CA GLN A 520 -22.49 -22.82 35.55
C GLN A 520 -22.64 -24.25 36.12
N ARG A 521 -22.14 -25.30 35.47
CA ARG A 521 -22.22 -26.67 35.99
C ARG A 521 -21.06 -26.94 36.94
N GLN A 522 -21.37 -27.43 38.14
CA GLN A 522 -20.36 -27.72 39.16
C GLN A 522 -19.25 -28.64 38.64
N GLU A 523 -19.60 -29.71 37.90
CA GLU A 523 -18.62 -30.62 37.30
C GLU A 523 -17.63 -29.91 36.35
N THR A 524 -18.07 -28.87 35.63
CA THR A 524 -17.21 -28.09 34.73
C THR A 524 -16.31 -27.13 35.52
N VAL A 525 -16.82 -26.56 36.60
CA VAL A 525 -16.03 -25.72 37.53
C VAL A 525 -14.93 -26.56 38.18
N ASP A 526 -15.26 -27.75 38.68
CA ASP A 526 -14.30 -28.67 39.30
C ASP A 526 -13.24 -29.14 38.30
N ALA A 527 -13.62 -29.41 37.05
CA ALA A 527 -12.71 -29.76 35.97
C ALA A 527 -11.75 -28.61 35.58
N ILE A 528 -12.25 -27.37 35.51
CA ILE A 528 -11.42 -26.18 35.24
C ILE A 528 -10.45 -25.93 36.40
N ARG A 529 -10.90 -26.09 37.65
CA ARG A 529 -10.07 -25.88 38.85
C ARG A 529 -8.94 -26.92 38.98
N THR A 530 -9.20 -28.16 38.57
CA THR A 530 -8.23 -29.27 38.70
C THR A 530 -7.36 -29.47 37.46
N SER A 531 -7.72 -28.88 36.31
CA SER A 531 -6.98 -29.06 35.05
C SER A 531 -6.79 -27.74 34.29
N GLU A 532 -5.55 -27.25 34.27
CA GLU A 532 -5.13 -26.12 33.42
C GLU A 532 -5.42 -26.37 31.94
N ARG A 533 -5.43 -27.63 31.51
CA ARG A 533 -5.78 -28.00 30.13
C ARG A 533 -7.24 -27.71 29.79
N GLU A 534 -8.17 -27.95 30.72
CA GLU A 534 -9.59 -27.65 30.52
C GLU A 534 -9.87 -26.14 30.62
N LYS A 535 -9.15 -25.42 31.49
CA LYS A 535 -9.16 -23.95 31.52
C LYS A 535 -8.74 -23.35 30.17
N LEU A 536 -7.58 -23.76 29.65
CA LEU A 536 -7.08 -23.32 28.35
C LEU A 536 -8.06 -23.64 27.23
N ARG A 537 -8.66 -24.85 27.24
CA ARG A 537 -9.66 -25.24 26.24
C ARG A 537 -10.92 -24.36 26.26
N MET A 538 -11.37 -23.94 27.44
CA MET A 538 -12.51 -23.03 27.59
C MET A 538 -12.17 -21.62 27.10
N ASN A 539 -11.00 -21.11 27.48
CA ASN A 539 -10.52 -19.80 27.05
C ASN A 539 -10.28 -19.75 25.53
N GLU A 540 -9.70 -20.78 24.93
CA GLU A 540 -9.59 -20.89 23.47
C GLU A 540 -10.95 -20.88 22.77
N SER A 541 -11.94 -21.56 23.35
CA SER A 541 -13.29 -21.63 22.80
C SER A 541 -13.99 -20.26 22.83
N LEU A 542 -13.86 -19.51 23.93
CA LEU A 542 -14.39 -18.15 24.05
C LEU A 542 -13.64 -17.17 23.13
N MET A 543 -12.32 -17.31 23.00
CA MET A 543 -11.52 -16.50 22.06
C MET A 543 -11.91 -16.75 20.60
N ARG A 544 -12.22 -18.00 20.21
CA ARG A 544 -12.74 -18.28 18.86
C ARG A 544 -14.06 -17.56 18.59
N LEU A 545 -14.92 -17.40 19.59
CA LEU A 545 -16.15 -16.61 19.46
C LEU A 545 -15.86 -15.12 19.26
N LEU A 546 -14.88 -14.56 19.96
CA LEU A 546 -14.44 -13.17 19.75
C LEU A 546 -13.88 -12.95 18.34
N LEU A 547 -13.02 -13.85 17.86
CA LEU A 547 -12.47 -13.78 16.50
C LEU A 547 -13.56 -13.89 15.43
N LYS A 548 -14.55 -14.77 15.64
CA LYS A 548 -15.72 -14.89 14.77
C LYS A 548 -16.58 -13.61 14.80
N LEU A 549 -16.69 -12.96 15.95
CA LEU A 549 -17.41 -11.70 16.11
C LEU A 549 -16.67 -10.51 15.46
N ASP A 550 -15.34 -10.47 15.54
CA ASP A 550 -14.47 -9.45 14.93
C ASP A 550 -14.46 -9.51 13.40
N SER A 551 -14.76 -10.68 12.83
CA SER A 551 -14.96 -10.84 11.38
C SER A 551 -16.18 -10.08 10.83
N VAL A 552 -17.07 -9.57 11.70
CA VAL A 552 -18.27 -8.81 11.32
C VAL A 552 -17.94 -7.31 11.19
N PRO A 553 -18.04 -6.71 9.98
CA PRO A 553 -17.80 -5.28 9.76
C PRO A 553 -18.77 -4.39 10.56
N GLY A 554 -18.23 -3.40 11.26
CA GLY A 554 -19.00 -2.48 12.11
C GLY A 554 -19.51 -1.23 11.39
N VAL A 555 -19.80 -1.34 10.09
CA VAL A 555 -20.13 -0.20 9.20
C VAL A 555 -21.49 0.41 9.57
N ASP A 556 -22.42 -0.41 10.04
CA ASP A 556 -23.72 0.03 10.52
C ASP A 556 -23.71 0.27 12.05
N PRO A 557 -24.22 1.41 12.55
CA PRO A 557 -24.23 1.71 13.98
C PRO A 557 -24.94 0.67 14.85
N ALA A 558 -26.02 0.05 14.37
CA ALA A 558 -26.76 -0.96 15.11
C ALA A 558 -26.01 -2.30 15.15
N VAL A 559 -25.38 -2.70 14.03
CA VAL A 559 -24.49 -3.87 13.97
C VAL A 559 -23.31 -3.69 14.92
N ARG A 560 -22.70 -2.49 14.94
CA ARG A 560 -21.57 -2.15 15.82
C ARG A 560 -21.95 -2.25 17.29
N GLU A 561 -23.12 -1.77 17.68
CA GLU A 561 -23.59 -1.83 19.06
C GLU A 561 -23.93 -3.26 19.48
N ALA A 562 -24.61 -4.03 18.61
CA ALA A 562 -24.87 -5.45 18.85
C ALA A 562 -23.57 -6.25 19.02
N ARG A 563 -22.56 -5.98 18.17
CA ARG A 563 -21.22 -6.57 18.28
C ARG A 563 -20.59 -6.26 19.64
N ARG A 564 -20.57 -4.99 20.05
CA ARG A 564 -20.01 -4.57 21.35
C ARG A 564 -20.66 -5.28 22.54
N LYS A 565 -21.98 -5.41 22.54
CA LYS A 565 -22.72 -6.10 23.62
C LYS A 565 -22.32 -7.57 23.73
N VAL A 566 -22.20 -8.28 22.60
CA VAL A 566 -21.77 -9.69 22.59
C VAL A 566 -20.28 -9.83 22.95
N SER A 567 -19.41 -8.92 22.51
CA SER A 567 -17.98 -8.92 22.89
C SER A 567 -17.80 -8.77 24.40
N ARG A 568 -18.46 -7.77 25.02
CA ARG A 568 -18.39 -7.57 26.48
C ARG A 568 -18.87 -8.80 27.24
N ARG A 569 -19.92 -9.46 26.74
CA ARG A 569 -20.43 -10.71 27.33
C ARG A 569 -19.40 -11.84 27.27
N ILE A 570 -18.73 -12.04 26.14
CA ILE A 570 -17.72 -13.10 26.00
C ILE A 570 -16.52 -12.82 26.91
N VAL A 571 -16.07 -11.56 26.98
CA VAL A 571 -14.99 -11.14 27.90
C VAL A 571 -15.37 -11.41 29.36
N GLY A 572 -16.60 -11.07 29.77
CA GLY A 572 -17.07 -11.39 31.12
C GLY A 572 -17.11 -12.90 31.43
N LEU A 573 -17.37 -13.75 30.42
CA LEU A 573 -17.26 -15.20 30.60
C LEU A 573 -15.81 -15.68 30.76
N GLN A 574 -14.85 -15.02 30.10
CA GLN A 574 -13.41 -15.31 30.28
C GLN A 574 -12.94 -14.93 31.67
N GLU A 575 -13.36 -13.76 32.17
CA GLU A 575 -13.07 -13.33 33.54
C GLU A 575 -13.60 -14.33 34.59
N ILE A 576 -14.82 -14.86 34.38
CA ILE A 576 -15.39 -15.91 35.24
C ILE A 576 -14.54 -17.19 35.18
N VAL A 577 -14.10 -17.63 33.99
CA VAL A 577 -13.27 -18.83 33.83
C VAL A 577 -11.91 -18.66 34.50
N ASP A 578 -11.32 -17.46 34.41
CA ASP A 578 -10.03 -17.16 35.02
C ASP A 578 -10.12 -17.07 36.55
N ALA A 579 -11.24 -16.57 37.08
CA ALA A 579 -11.51 -16.48 38.52
C ALA A 579 -11.77 -17.84 39.20
N ILE A 580 -12.21 -18.87 38.47
CA ILE A 580 -12.46 -20.21 39.03
C ILE A 580 -11.19 -20.85 39.66
N VAL A 581 -10.00 -20.41 39.23
CA VAL A 581 -8.69 -20.94 39.65
C VAL A 581 -8.05 -20.14 40.79
N SER A 582 -8.54 -18.93 41.11
CA SER A 582 -8.06 -18.17 42.29
C SER A 582 -8.73 -18.67 43.57
N GLU A 583 -7.98 -18.74 44.68
CA GLU A 583 -8.41 -19.35 45.97
C GLU A 583 -9.54 -18.61 46.74
N ASP A 584 -10.19 -17.59 46.18
CA ASP A 584 -11.31 -16.87 46.82
C ASP A 584 -12.67 -17.17 46.17
N VAL A 585 -13.21 -18.38 46.36
CA VAL A 585 -14.52 -18.78 45.77
C VAL A 585 -15.56 -19.19 46.82
N ASP A 586 -15.36 -18.87 48.11
CA ASP A 586 -16.42 -19.09 49.10
C ASP A 586 -17.42 -17.93 49.19
N ASP A 587 -17.10 -16.74 48.67
CA ASP A 587 -18.01 -15.57 48.71
C ASP A 587 -18.74 -15.26 47.39
N PHE A 588 -18.41 -15.89 46.27
CA PHE A 588 -18.97 -15.48 44.97
C PHE A 588 -20.37 -16.05 44.68
N TRP A 589 -20.76 -17.15 45.33
CA TRP A 589 -22.07 -17.78 45.15
C TRP A 589 -22.90 -17.93 46.44
N GLY A 590 -22.38 -17.48 47.59
CA GLY A 590 -22.91 -17.84 48.91
C GLY A 590 -23.02 -16.72 49.95
N GLY A 591 -23.92 -15.74 49.79
CA GLY A 591 -24.52 -15.07 50.95
C GLY A 591 -24.76 -13.56 50.89
N ARG A 592 -26.05 -13.18 50.96
CA ARG A 592 -26.62 -11.92 51.49
C ARG A 592 -25.97 -10.60 51.06
N ASP A 593 -26.20 -10.18 49.83
CA ASP A 593 -27.09 -9.06 49.51
C ASP A 593 -27.11 -8.83 47.99
N GLY A 594 -28.23 -8.31 47.50
CA GLY A 594 -28.67 -8.30 46.10
C GLY A 594 -27.65 -7.95 45.01
N GLY A 595 -27.76 -8.67 43.88
CA GLY A 595 -27.48 -8.10 42.55
C GLY A 595 -26.85 -9.05 41.54
N PHE A 596 -27.67 -9.74 40.75
CA PHE A 596 -27.57 -9.92 39.28
C PHE A 596 -28.53 -11.03 38.85
N GLY A 597 -29.83 -10.76 38.98
CA GLY A 597 -30.87 -11.68 38.58
C GLY A 597 -32.11 -10.90 38.16
N ARG A 598 -32.32 -10.81 36.84
CA ARG A 598 -33.31 -10.00 36.08
C ARG A 598 -32.82 -8.57 35.83
N ASN A 599 -32.81 -8.05 34.61
CA ASN A 599 -33.92 -8.07 33.67
C ASN A 599 -33.45 -7.75 32.22
N TRP A 600 -33.10 -8.77 31.42
CA TRP A 600 -32.61 -8.56 30.04
C TRP A 600 -33.65 -8.89 28.96
N ASP A 601 -34.71 -9.61 29.31
CA ASP A 601 -35.84 -9.85 28.41
C ASP A 601 -36.67 -8.56 28.23
N ASP A 602 -36.76 -7.71 29.26
CA ASP A 602 -37.47 -6.41 29.19
C ASP A 602 -36.66 -5.36 28.40
N ILE A 603 -35.33 -5.41 28.44
CA ILE A 603 -34.44 -4.55 27.63
C ILE A 603 -34.54 -4.94 26.14
N LEU A 604 -34.74 -6.23 25.83
CA LEU A 604 -34.99 -6.69 24.47
C LEU A 604 -36.38 -6.25 23.96
N ALA A 605 -37.39 -6.22 24.82
CA ALA A 605 -38.73 -5.72 24.49
C ALA A 605 -38.74 -4.21 24.23
N GLU A 606 -38.02 -3.41 25.02
CA GLU A 606 -37.85 -1.96 24.79
C GLU A 606 -37.09 -1.68 23.47
N MET A 607 -36.07 -2.47 23.15
CA MET A 607 -35.33 -2.34 21.89
C MET A 607 -36.13 -2.79 20.66
N GLU A 608 -37.03 -3.78 20.77
CA GLU A 608 -37.99 -4.14 19.71
C GLU A 608 -38.99 -3.00 19.47
N GLU A 609 -39.39 -2.29 20.52
CA GLU A 609 -40.37 -1.19 20.47
C GLU A 609 -39.77 0.14 19.95
N GLU A 610 -38.49 0.40 20.22
CA GLU A 610 -37.74 1.58 19.73
C GLU A 610 -37.43 1.49 18.22
N VAL A 611 -37.11 0.28 17.73
CA VAL A 611 -36.83 0.03 16.30
C VAL A 611 -38.09 0.17 15.43
N CYS A 612 -39.28 -0.03 15.99
CA CYS A 612 -40.55 0.19 15.30
C CYS A 612 -41.00 1.67 15.24
N ARG A 613 -40.43 2.55 16.08
CA ARG A 613 -40.89 3.95 16.20
C ARG A 613 -40.12 4.92 15.29
N ASP A 614 -38.88 4.63 14.94
CA ASP A 614 -38.05 5.55 14.15
C ASP A 614 -38.02 5.22 12.65
N ARG A 615 -38.88 5.96 11.92
CA ARG A 615 -38.97 6.16 10.46
C ARG A 615 -39.87 5.19 9.71
N GLY A 616 -41.15 5.58 9.67
CA GLY A 616 -42.23 4.92 8.95
C GLY A 616 -42.04 4.80 7.43
N GLY A 617 -42.70 3.76 6.93
CA GLY A 617 -43.03 3.51 5.55
C GLY A 617 -43.68 2.14 5.49
N GLU A 618 -45.01 2.08 5.33
CA GLU A 618 -45.90 0.89 5.33
C GLU A 618 -45.46 -0.27 4.40
N GLU A 619 -44.47 -0.03 3.54
CA GLU A 619 -43.81 -1.02 2.68
C GLU A 619 -42.83 -1.91 3.46
N MET A 620 -42.17 -1.38 4.50
CA MET A 620 -41.28 -2.14 5.38
C MET A 620 -42.07 -3.04 6.33
N GLU A 621 -43.24 -2.58 6.78
CA GLU A 621 -44.15 -3.34 7.66
C GLU A 621 -44.69 -4.60 6.98
N ARG A 622 -45.11 -4.50 5.71
CA ARG A 622 -45.51 -5.67 4.91
C ARG A 622 -44.36 -6.64 4.68
N ASN A 623 -43.16 -6.14 4.44
CA ASN A 623 -41.97 -6.96 4.20
C ASN A 623 -41.43 -7.62 5.49
N ILE A 624 -41.50 -6.94 6.64
CA ILE A 624 -41.11 -7.50 7.95
C ILE A 624 -42.15 -8.49 8.46
N GLN A 625 -43.44 -8.20 8.32
CA GLN A 625 -44.51 -9.16 8.64
C GLN A 625 -44.39 -10.43 7.78
N ALA A 626 -44.13 -10.30 6.48
CA ALA A 626 -43.87 -11.43 5.59
C ALA A 626 -42.58 -12.20 5.97
N LEU A 627 -41.52 -11.49 6.36
CA LEU A 627 -40.25 -12.10 6.80
C LEU A 627 -40.37 -12.81 8.15
N LEU A 628 -41.09 -12.23 9.11
CA LEU A 628 -41.36 -12.82 10.43
C LEU A 628 -42.31 -14.01 10.32
N PHE A 629 -43.29 -13.96 9.42
CA PHE A 629 -44.13 -15.09 9.08
C PHE A 629 -43.28 -16.22 8.46
N PHE A 630 -42.47 -15.93 7.45
CA PHE A 630 -41.61 -16.91 6.78
C PHE A 630 -40.56 -17.53 7.73
N LEU A 631 -39.96 -16.74 8.62
CA LEU A 631 -39.02 -17.21 9.64
C LEU A 631 -39.72 -18.04 10.72
N ARG A 632 -40.93 -17.67 11.18
CA ARG A 632 -41.72 -18.51 12.08
C ARG A 632 -42.09 -19.83 11.42
N THR A 633 -42.47 -19.84 10.14
CA THR A 633 -42.79 -21.07 9.42
C THR A 633 -41.55 -21.95 9.24
N LEU A 634 -40.39 -21.38 8.90
CA LEU A 634 -39.13 -22.14 8.77
C LEU A 634 -38.63 -22.71 10.10
N ILE A 635 -38.76 -21.96 11.21
CA ILE A 635 -38.39 -22.42 12.55
C ILE A 635 -39.35 -23.53 13.01
N TYR A 636 -40.66 -23.39 12.78
CA TYR A 636 -41.63 -24.44 13.09
C TYR A 636 -41.40 -25.71 12.26
N HIS A 637 -41.04 -25.57 10.97
CA HIS A 637 -40.77 -26.71 10.09
C HIS A 637 -39.45 -27.42 10.44
N ASN A 638 -38.39 -26.68 10.78
CA ASN A 638 -37.13 -27.28 11.25
C ASN A 638 -37.27 -27.93 12.63
N MET A 639 -38.10 -27.38 13.52
CA MET A 639 -38.36 -27.98 14.83
C MET A 639 -39.19 -29.26 14.72
N GLN A 640 -40.15 -29.31 13.79
CA GLN A 640 -40.92 -30.52 13.47
C GLN A 640 -40.07 -31.60 12.78
N LEU A 641 -39.17 -31.22 11.87
CA LEU A 641 -38.23 -32.15 11.22
C LEU A 641 -37.19 -32.71 12.21
N HIS A 642 -36.73 -31.91 13.18
CA HIS A 642 -35.87 -32.41 14.25
C HIS A 642 -36.60 -33.34 15.22
N LEU A 643 -37.84 -33.02 15.60
CA LEU A 643 -38.66 -33.90 16.44
C LEU A 643 -39.02 -35.22 15.74
N GLN A 644 -39.31 -35.22 14.43
CA GLN A 644 -39.56 -36.45 13.66
C GLN A 644 -38.30 -37.30 13.48
N ARG A 645 -37.13 -36.68 13.34
CA ARG A 645 -35.84 -37.36 13.19
C ARG A 645 -35.35 -37.96 14.51
N ASP A 646 -35.61 -37.29 15.62
CA ASP A 646 -35.32 -37.79 16.97
C ASP A 646 -36.31 -38.90 17.39
N MET A 647 -37.57 -38.84 16.96
CA MET A 647 -38.52 -39.95 17.13
C MET A 647 -38.15 -41.21 16.33
N HIS A 648 -37.60 -41.05 15.13
CA HIS A 648 -37.14 -42.17 14.30
C HIS A 648 -35.88 -42.85 14.86
N LEU A 649 -35.02 -42.09 15.55
CA LEU A 649 -33.82 -42.60 16.21
C LEU A 649 -34.12 -43.30 17.54
N LEU A 650 -35.26 -43.02 18.17
CA LEU A 650 -35.73 -43.73 19.37
C LEU A 650 -36.56 -44.99 19.06
N GLN A 651 -36.81 -45.30 17.78
CA GLN A 651 -37.54 -46.50 17.33
C GLN A 651 -36.65 -47.66 16.88
N SER A 652 -35.31 -47.53 16.93
CA SER A 652 -34.39 -48.57 16.45
C SER A 652 -33.82 -49.52 17.53
N GLU A 653 -34.31 -49.47 18.77
CA GLU A 653 -34.03 -50.50 19.78
C GLU A 653 -35.33 -51.07 20.34
N SER A 654 -35.64 -52.29 19.93
CA SER A 654 -36.92 -52.97 20.13
C SER A 654 -36.99 -53.74 21.45
N PHE A 655 -38.03 -53.51 22.27
CA PHE A 655 -38.76 -54.56 23.02
C PHE A 655 -40.23 -54.15 23.17
N GLY A 656 -41.14 -55.02 22.74
CA GLY A 656 -42.57 -54.73 22.58
C GLY A 656 -43.36 -54.72 23.89
N VAL A 657 -44.14 -53.65 24.10
CA VAL A 657 -45.28 -53.56 25.03
C VAL A 657 -46.34 -52.60 24.41
N PRO A 658 -47.66 -52.86 24.53
CA PRO A 658 -48.69 -52.03 23.89
C PRO A 658 -48.81 -50.60 24.45
N GLN A 659 -49.11 -49.65 23.55
CA GLN A 659 -49.10 -48.18 23.75
C GLN A 659 -50.05 -47.60 24.83
N SER A 660 -50.94 -48.39 25.43
CA SER A 660 -51.92 -47.88 26.40
C SER A 660 -51.41 -47.79 27.85
N GLN A 661 -50.22 -48.33 28.17
CA GLN A 661 -49.63 -48.24 29.52
C GLN A 661 -48.51 -47.19 29.66
N PHE A 662 -47.96 -46.66 28.57
CA PHE A 662 -46.85 -45.70 28.64
C PHE A 662 -47.31 -44.26 28.93
N LEU A 663 -48.56 -43.91 28.57
CA LEU A 663 -49.12 -42.57 28.75
C LEU A 663 -49.59 -42.27 30.19
N MET A 664 -49.75 -43.28 31.04
CA MET A 664 -50.18 -43.07 32.43
C MET A 664 -49.00 -42.89 33.39
N GLN A 665 -47.78 -43.26 32.99
CA GLN A 665 -46.57 -43.15 33.81
C GLN A 665 -45.78 -41.85 33.57
N LEU A 666 -46.01 -41.15 32.46
CA LEU A 666 -45.42 -39.83 32.17
C LEU A 666 -46.20 -38.65 32.77
N ALA A 667 -47.37 -38.90 33.38
CA ALA A 667 -48.21 -37.88 34.01
C ALA A 667 -47.82 -37.57 35.48
N LEU A 668 -46.78 -38.19 36.03
CA LEU A 668 -46.42 -38.08 37.45
C LEU A 668 -45.04 -37.46 37.77
N GLU A 669 -44.29 -36.95 36.78
CA GLU A 669 -43.00 -36.27 37.03
C GLU A 669 -42.91 -34.87 36.42
N LEU A 670 -43.79 -33.96 36.86
CA LEU A 670 -43.62 -32.53 36.65
C LEU A 670 -43.67 -31.77 37.99
N PRO A 671 -42.63 -30.99 38.35
CA PRO A 671 -42.64 -30.16 39.56
C PRO A 671 -43.75 -29.07 39.56
N PRO A 672 -44.25 -28.65 40.74
CA PRO A 672 -45.53 -27.94 40.89
C PRO A 672 -45.57 -26.47 40.41
N HIS A 673 -44.45 -25.93 39.91
CA HIS A 673 -44.33 -24.49 39.61
C HIS A 673 -44.83 -24.09 38.21
N LYS A 674 -45.24 -25.05 37.37
CA LYS A 674 -45.76 -24.77 36.01
C LYS A 674 -47.29 -24.80 35.87
N HIS A 675 -48.04 -24.97 36.94
CA HIS A 675 -49.52 -24.87 36.89
C HIS A 675 -50.06 -23.42 36.93
N ARG A 676 -49.27 -22.43 37.39
CA ARG A 676 -49.73 -21.03 37.47
C ARG A 676 -49.55 -20.20 36.19
N ALA A 677 -48.79 -20.67 35.21
CA ALA A 677 -48.47 -19.90 34.00
C ALA A 677 -49.50 -20.07 32.85
N ILE A 678 -50.31 -21.13 32.88
CA ILE A 678 -51.31 -21.39 31.82
C ILE A 678 -52.68 -20.74 32.15
N GLN A 679 -53.03 -20.57 33.43
CA GLN A 679 -54.31 -19.95 33.83
C GLN A 679 -54.36 -18.41 33.71
N ARG A 680 -53.23 -17.71 33.55
CA ARG A 680 -53.21 -16.24 33.40
C ARG A 680 -53.25 -15.74 31.95
N ARG A 681 -53.20 -16.62 30.94
CA ARG A 681 -53.04 -16.20 29.53
C ARG A 681 -54.19 -16.53 28.59
N THR A 682 -55.26 -17.22 29.01
CA THR A 682 -56.33 -17.60 28.07
C THR A 682 -57.73 -17.07 28.37
N GLY A 683 -58.00 -16.44 29.53
CA GLY A 683 -59.26 -15.69 29.73
C GLY A 683 -60.55 -16.42 29.32
N VAL A 684 -60.62 -17.75 29.47
CA VAL A 684 -61.82 -18.55 29.16
C VAL A 684 -62.20 -19.35 30.40
N HIS A 685 -63.29 -18.92 31.05
CA HIS A 685 -64.09 -19.79 31.89
C HIS A 685 -64.75 -20.84 31.01
N SER A 686 -64.64 -22.11 31.38
CA SER A 686 -65.65 -23.10 30.97
C SER A 686 -65.81 -24.13 32.08
N GLY A 687 -67.07 -24.34 32.46
CA GLY A 687 -67.49 -25.24 33.51
C GLY A 687 -67.36 -26.71 33.13
N GLN A 688 -67.54 -27.55 34.15
CA GLN A 688 -67.57 -29.01 34.06
C GLN A 688 -68.57 -29.53 33.01
N PRO A 689 -68.33 -30.76 32.52
CA PRO A 689 -69.22 -31.84 32.95
C PRO A 689 -68.51 -33.16 33.27
N ASN A 690 -68.80 -33.68 34.47
CA ASN A 690 -69.36 -35.00 34.80
C ASN A 690 -69.31 -36.20 33.81
N PHE A 691 -69.03 -37.37 34.42
CA PHE A 691 -69.47 -38.76 34.15
C PHE A 691 -68.81 -39.50 32.96
N ILE A 692 -68.29 -40.74 33.05
CA ILE A 692 -68.17 -41.82 34.06
C ILE A 692 -66.75 -42.39 33.96
#